data_AF-A0A1H2WQ03-F1
#
_entry.id   AF-A0A1H2WQ03-F1
#
_cell.length_a   1.000
_cell.length_b   1.000
_cell.length_c   1.000
_cell.angle_alpha   90.00
_cell.angle_beta   90.00
_cell.angle_gamma   90.00
#
_symmetry.space_group_name_H-M   'P 1'
#
loop_
_entity.id
_entity.type
_entity.pdbx_description
1 polymer ?
#
loop_
_entity_poly.entity_id
_entity_poly.type
_entity_poly.pdbx_seq_one_letter_code
_entity_poly.pdbx_strand_id
1 'polypeptide(L)'
;MKTKSHQILNKVFILITLFFSLLLIVSPVFSFVFTKYRVLPTYYFLIGSLFCWLLFIPFNLYKKINFKVYLFDVVLLIFSIYIILNFSIKSLYPFSYKYFLYTICYLCCILLFRYSYFFKKDTINKILFIQSGFIALITLIEACWTILQYFNVLKITNEFFTVTGSFTTPSALGSFLSTTLIILIGCFFFYLKTLKSKFLFSIAVIPIIIAIILSESRTSWIAVTTGIIFYLATSQKIIIKWKQTSKKIKALVTSVFIMLLIPISYLLYLLKPDSVDGRWLIYKISSQAIAEKTLFGYGLFNFSGYYNTFKANYFLETNRPWEEIKIANYVSTAMNDYLLVLFEIGIVGFLLIIIFFYFLFKDVKINHITRIAIATLACIGVQALFTSILYNNITVLLGCWSIGILMNQQQKPLFIFKKNHVQKTILSVLLSSIGVIGLVALNNKYIATKNYIKKEPSNSKYFIGNPNFEFDLGKRSFNQGDKKNGLIHMENAFIKSSYPKLNRKLISIYTSIGNYKKAEESLQLNIGLEPYRFQPRMDYLKFLIRTNNVNKQIEIAQSIIDLPIKIPSDTIQTFKNYASKIIESNLKHKNRKGSIQGTLSRTKKIKSKILNKTLLYNVYLPPANKITEKLPVIYINDGFNYIRHGKTQKVLDSLISYGAIKPIIAVFLEPKDAFNLKNNIRQNLFLCNSDFVDFFTKEFIPSIEKRYPVSNHKNDRAILGVSFGGLAAAYIANKAPNHFKYIAMQSPAFHPCRDIYRSYNTNPKRNFKMFMSYGTGKDTEKQDIPMINILNKKGYELKVRRIEGGNHKWNVWKKQIDEILIYFFETKILDH
;
A
#
# COMPACT_ATOMS: atom_id res chain seq x y z
N MET A 1 10.90 65.32 6.33
CA MET A 1 10.61 64.12 5.50
C MET A 1 11.64 62.98 5.59
N LYS A 2 12.96 63.23 5.70
CA LYS A 2 13.99 62.16 5.82
C LYS A 2 13.84 61.25 7.06
N THR A 3 13.41 61.79 8.21
CA THR A 3 13.25 61.07 9.49
C THR A 3 12.14 60.00 9.46
N LYS A 4 10.95 60.32 8.91
CA LYS A 4 9.85 59.34 8.75
C LYS A 4 10.24 58.16 7.84
N SER A 5 11.04 58.41 6.79
CA SER A 5 11.48 57.34 5.87
C SER A 5 12.44 56.34 6.52
N HIS A 6 13.25 56.78 7.49
CA HIS A 6 14.20 55.94 8.21
C HIS A 6 13.52 55.06 9.28
N GLN A 7 12.56 55.61 10.03
CA GLN A 7 11.78 54.83 11.00
C GLN A 7 10.97 53.71 10.33
N ILE A 8 10.41 53.97 9.14
CA ILE A 8 9.68 52.96 8.38
C ILE A 8 10.64 51.86 7.88
N LEU A 9 11.85 52.20 7.43
CA LEU A 9 12.86 51.22 7.02
C LEU A 9 13.19 50.22 8.14
N ASN A 10 13.35 50.73 9.37
CA ASN A 10 13.70 49.91 10.53
C ASN A 10 12.56 48.97 10.96
N LYS A 11 11.30 49.42 10.89
CA LYS A 11 10.15 48.54 11.21
C LYS A 11 10.03 47.36 10.24
N VAL A 12 10.30 47.59 8.96
CA VAL A 12 10.24 46.58 7.90
C VAL A 12 11.38 45.58 8.01
N PHE A 13 12.57 46.11 8.27
CA PHE A 13 13.75 45.33 8.59
C PHE A 13 13.49 44.33 9.71
N ILE A 14 12.91 44.80 10.82
CA ILE A 14 12.57 43.96 11.98
C ILE A 14 11.53 42.92 11.58
N LEU A 15 10.47 43.31 10.87
CA LEU A 15 9.36 42.41 10.53
C LEU A 15 9.77 41.28 9.58
N ILE A 16 10.57 41.57 8.54
CA ILE A 16 11.08 40.55 7.61
C ILE A 16 12.05 39.60 8.31
N THR A 17 12.89 40.15 9.19
CA THR A 17 13.86 39.37 9.96
C THR A 17 13.16 38.44 10.94
N LEU A 18 12.19 38.96 11.70
CA LEU A 18 11.35 38.18 12.61
C LEU A 18 10.53 37.12 11.87
N PHE A 19 10.04 37.42 10.66
CA PHE A 19 9.33 36.45 9.84
C PHE A 19 10.23 35.30 9.40
N PHE A 20 11.39 35.62 8.83
CA PHE A 20 12.35 34.61 8.37
C PHE A 20 12.84 33.74 9.54
N SER A 21 13.14 34.35 10.68
CA SER A 21 13.56 33.61 11.88
C SER A 21 12.43 32.72 12.42
N LEU A 22 11.19 33.22 12.48
CA LEU A 22 10.03 32.42 12.89
C LEU A 22 9.86 31.19 11.97
N LEU A 23 9.94 31.35 10.65
CA LEU A 23 9.80 30.22 9.72
C LEU A 23 10.91 29.19 9.88
N LEU A 24 12.16 29.64 10.05
CA LEU A 24 13.30 28.75 10.27
C LEU A 24 13.24 28.03 11.62
N ILE A 25 12.69 28.65 12.66
CA ILE A 25 12.54 28.04 14.00
C ILE A 25 11.34 27.09 14.04
N VAL A 26 10.20 27.50 13.50
CA VAL A 26 8.95 26.73 13.55
C VAL A 26 9.07 25.41 12.79
N SER A 27 9.82 25.38 11.68
CA SER A 27 9.86 24.19 10.83
C SER A 27 10.59 22.97 11.43
N PRO A 28 11.80 23.08 12.04
CA PRO A 28 12.48 21.94 12.68
C PRO A 28 12.02 21.69 14.13
N VAL A 29 11.87 22.74 14.96
CA VAL A 29 11.61 22.58 16.41
C VAL A 29 10.24 21.96 16.70
N PHE A 30 9.20 22.30 15.94
CA PHE A 30 7.86 21.74 16.18
C PHE A 30 7.71 20.28 15.71
N SER A 31 8.56 19.83 14.77
CA SER A 31 8.63 18.41 14.37
C SER A 31 8.95 17.51 15.55
N PHE A 32 9.74 18.00 16.50
CA PHE A 32 10.18 17.28 17.69
C PHE A 32 9.19 17.36 18.86
N VAL A 33 8.67 18.55 19.19
CA VAL A 33 7.82 18.74 20.39
C VAL A 33 6.48 18.00 20.27
N PHE A 34 5.92 17.87 19.06
CA PHE A 34 4.58 17.35 18.84
C PHE A 34 4.55 16.00 18.10
N THR A 35 5.61 15.21 18.22
CA THR A 35 5.85 13.91 17.54
C THR A 35 4.66 12.93 17.55
N LYS A 36 3.75 13.01 18.53
CA LYS A 36 2.52 12.18 18.59
C LYS A 36 1.54 12.49 17.44
N TYR A 37 1.62 13.67 16.84
CA TYR A 37 0.77 14.12 15.74
C TYR A 37 1.62 14.71 14.62
N ARG A 38 2.04 13.86 13.66
CA ARG A 38 2.82 14.21 12.44
C ARG A 38 2.25 15.35 11.57
N VAL A 39 1.07 15.86 11.91
CA VAL A 39 0.36 16.94 11.20
C VAL A 39 0.60 18.32 11.86
N LEU A 40 0.94 18.34 13.15
CA LEU A 40 1.64 19.39 13.91
C LEU A 40 2.30 20.54 13.14
N PRO A 41 3.55 20.32 12.65
CA PRO A 41 4.48 21.40 12.29
C PRO A 41 4.10 22.06 10.96
N THR A 42 3.39 21.31 10.13
CA THR A 42 2.79 21.76 8.88
C THR A 42 1.85 22.95 9.08
N TYR A 43 0.89 22.85 10.02
CA TYR A 43 -0.12 23.89 10.17
C TYR A 43 0.47 25.18 10.68
N TYR A 44 1.49 25.12 11.53
CA TYR A 44 2.16 26.31 12.04
C TYR A 44 3.05 27.01 11.00
N PHE A 45 3.71 26.26 10.10
CA PHE A 45 4.36 26.87 8.93
C PHE A 45 3.34 27.64 8.07
N LEU A 46 2.17 27.04 7.85
CA LEU A 46 1.09 27.63 7.06
C LEU A 46 0.45 28.85 7.76
N ILE A 47 0.18 28.77 9.06
CA ILE A 47 -0.36 29.87 9.88
C ILE A 47 0.67 31.01 9.98
N GLY A 48 1.94 30.70 10.23
CA GLY A 48 3.00 31.70 10.33
C GLY A 48 3.24 32.46 9.02
N SER A 49 3.23 31.75 7.89
CA SER A 49 3.35 32.38 6.56
C SER A 49 2.11 33.18 6.16
N LEU A 50 0.90 32.70 6.44
CA LEU A 50 -0.34 33.47 6.22
C LEU A 50 -0.42 34.71 7.12
N PHE A 51 -0.13 34.58 8.41
CA PHE A 51 -0.16 35.67 9.39
C PHE A 51 0.83 36.78 9.03
N CYS A 52 2.06 36.41 8.66
CA CYS A 52 3.05 37.41 8.25
C CYS A 52 2.78 37.99 6.86
N TRP A 53 2.12 37.26 5.96
CA TRP A 53 1.63 37.83 4.70
C TRP A 53 0.49 38.83 4.93
N LEU A 54 -0.43 38.53 5.85
CA LEU A 54 -1.49 39.45 6.30
C LEU A 54 -0.91 40.71 6.96
N LEU A 55 0.20 40.61 7.69
CA LEU A 55 0.94 41.77 8.22
C LEU A 55 1.70 42.55 7.14
N PHE A 56 2.08 41.90 6.03
CA PHE A 56 2.80 42.53 4.92
C PHE A 56 1.89 43.32 3.97
N ILE A 57 0.61 42.96 3.86
CA ILE A 57 -0.38 43.65 3.02
C ILE A 57 -0.54 45.14 3.44
N PRO A 58 -0.79 45.50 4.71
CA PRO A 58 -0.85 46.89 5.17
C PRO A 58 0.44 47.68 4.89
N PHE A 59 1.60 47.02 4.97
CA PHE A 59 2.89 47.63 4.70
C PHE A 59 3.07 47.99 3.21
N ASN A 60 2.64 47.11 2.29
CA ASN A 60 2.65 47.37 0.85
C ASN A 60 1.63 48.44 0.44
N LEU A 61 0.50 48.54 1.16
CA LEU A 61 -0.49 49.60 0.98
C LEU A 61 0.06 50.97 1.41
N TYR A 62 1.01 51.03 2.34
CA TYR A 62 1.59 52.30 2.82
C TYR A 62 2.71 52.87 1.93
N LYS A 63 3.33 52.06 1.04
CA LYS A 63 4.51 52.48 0.25
C LYS A 63 4.23 52.59 -1.26
N LYS A 64 4.64 53.72 -1.85
CA LYS A 64 4.60 54.01 -3.30
C LYS A 64 5.67 53.23 -4.10
N ILE A 65 5.73 51.89 -4.00
CA ILE A 65 6.66 51.06 -4.79
C ILE A 65 6.08 50.82 -6.19
N ASN A 66 6.83 50.98 -7.29
CA ASN A 66 6.36 50.56 -8.62
C ASN A 66 6.40 49.03 -8.73
N PHE A 67 5.31 48.40 -9.18
CA PHE A 67 5.31 46.96 -9.40
C PHE A 67 5.92 46.66 -10.78
N LYS A 68 7.05 45.96 -10.77
CA LYS A 68 7.79 45.57 -11.97
C LYS A 68 7.50 44.10 -12.27
N VAL A 69 7.04 43.78 -13.46
CA VAL A 69 6.85 42.40 -13.94
C VAL A 69 8.02 42.06 -14.85
N TYR A 70 8.67 40.93 -14.62
CA TYR A 70 9.73 40.40 -15.46
C TYR A 70 9.28 39.14 -16.19
N LEU A 71 10.06 38.68 -17.17
CA LEU A 71 9.69 37.53 -17.99
C LEU A 71 9.59 36.22 -17.17
N PHE A 72 10.45 36.04 -16.16
CA PHE A 72 10.31 34.90 -15.24
C PHE A 72 9.01 34.94 -14.43
N ASP A 73 8.40 36.11 -14.20
CA ASP A 73 7.09 36.21 -13.51
C ASP A 73 5.97 35.64 -14.40
N VAL A 74 6.03 35.93 -15.71
CA VAL A 74 5.09 35.40 -16.70
C VAL A 74 5.27 33.88 -16.83
N VAL A 75 6.51 33.40 -16.88
CA VAL A 75 6.80 31.95 -16.94
C VAL A 75 6.31 31.25 -15.67
N LEU A 76 6.51 31.85 -14.49
CA LEU A 76 6.02 31.31 -13.22
C LEU A 76 4.48 31.26 -13.18
N LEU A 77 3.79 32.26 -13.75
CA LEU A 77 2.34 32.26 -13.88
C LEU A 77 1.86 31.12 -14.80
N ILE A 78 2.46 30.99 -15.99
CA ILE A 78 2.15 29.91 -16.94
C ILE A 78 2.39 28.55 -16.27
N PHE A 79 3.51 28.39 -15.59
CA PHE A 79 3.83 27.17 -14.84
C PHE A 79 2.83 26.87 -13.72
N SER A 80 2.36 27.90 -13.02
CA SER A 80 1.34 27.75 -11.97
C SER A 80 0.00 27.30 -12.56
N ILE A 81 -0.43 27.88 -13.68
CA ILE A 81 -1.63 27.46 -14.41
C ILE A 81 -1.48 26.01 -14.88
N TYR A 82 -0.31 25.67 -15.44
CA TYR A 82 -0.01 24.32 -15.89
C TYR A 82 -0.09 23.28 -14.75
N ILE A 83 0.50 23.58 -13.59
CA ILE A 83 0.42 22.73 -12.39
C ILE A 83 -1.05 22.53 -11.98
N ILE A 84 -1.86 23.58 -11.95
CA ILE A 84 -3.27 23.50 -11.55
C ILE A 84 -4.07 22.63 -12.53
N LEU A 85 -3.86 22.80 -13.84
CA LEU A 85 -4.50 21.98 -14.86
C LEU A 85 -4.05 20.52 -14.79
N ASN A 86 -2.74 20.29 -14.66
CA ASN A 86 -2.16 18.95 -14.53
C ASN A 86 -2.72 18.23 -13.30
N PHE A 87 -2.75 18.89 -12.14
CA PHE A 87 -3.32 18.35 -10.91
C PHE A 87 -4.82 18.02 -11.09
N SER A 88 -5.60 18.98 -11.59
CA SER A 88 -7.07 18.84 -11.72
C SER A 88 -7.48 17.72 -12.67
N ILE A 89 -6.72 17.51 -13.75
CA ILE A 89 -7.05 16.55 -14.81
C ILE A 89 -6.46 15.17 -14.50
N LYS A 90 -5.23 15.08 -13.98
CA LYS A 90 -4.49 13.82 -13.88
C LYS A 90 -4.28 13.30 -12.46
N SER A 91 -4.32 14.14 -11.43
CA SER A 91 -4.04 13.66 -10.07
C SER A 91 -5.13 12.69 -9.59
N LEU A 92 -4.71 11.54 -9.06
CA LEU A 92 -5.60 10.59 -8.41
C LEU A 92 -6.01 11.09 -7.02
N TYR A 93 -5.21 11.99 -6.45
CA TYR A 93 -5.44 12.51 -5.13
C TYR A 93 -6.54 13.58 -5.16
N PRO A 94 -7.47 13.54 -4.20
CA PRO A 94 -8.36 14.67 -3.99
C PRO A 94 -7.53 15.90 -3.60
N PHE A 95 -8.08 17.08 -3.85
CA PHE A 95 -7.42 18.31 -3.46
C PHE A 95 -7.12 18.32 -1.97
N SER A 96 -5.85 18.40 -1.66
CA SER A 96 -5.34 18.56 -0.31
C SER A 96 -5.02 20.03 -0.13
N TYR A 97 -5.85 20.71 0.66
CA TYR A 97 -5.63 22.11 1.03
C TYR A 97 -4.23 22.32 1.63
N LYS A 98 -3.64 21.30 2.28
CA LYS A 98 -2.29 21.35 2.84
C LYS A 98 -1.21 21.60 1.78
N TYR A 99 -1.18 20.81 0.70
CA TYR A 99 -0.13 20.94 -0.33
C TYR A 99 -0.28 22.22 -1.14
N PHE A 100 -1.51 22.61 -1.44
CA PHE A 100 -1.79 23.87 -2.12
C PHE A 100 -1.44 25.08 -1.25
N LEU A 101 -1.77 25.03 0.04
CA LEU A 101 -1.40 26.09 0.97
C LEU A 101 0.12 26.20 1.07
N TYR A 102 0.88 25.09 1.06
CA TYR A 102 2.34 25.16 0.97
C TYR A 102 2.82 25.91 -0.27
N THR A 103 2.27 25.61 -1.45
CA THR A 103 2.63 26.31 -2.68
C THR A 103 2.35 27.81 -2.57
N ILE A 104 1.18 28.19 -2.05
CA ILE A 104 0.86 29.61 -1.78
C ILE A 104 1.87 30.21 -0.81
N CYS A 105 2.18 29.54 0.29
CA CYS A 105 3.12 30.01 1.29
C CYS A 105 4.52 30.21 0.69
N TYR A 106 5.00 29.31 -0.16
CA TYR A 106 6.27 29.46 -0.87
C TYR A 106 6.26 30.63 -1.85
N LEU A 107 5.19 30.81 -2.64
CA LEU A 107 5.03 31.97 -3.51
C LEU A 107 4.99 33.28 -2.71
N CYS A 108 4.27 33.31 -1.59
CA CYS A 108 4.26 34.43 -0.66
C CYS A 108 5.66 34.71 -0.11
N CYS A 109 6.40 33.68 0.30
CA CYS A 109 7.79 33.83 0.75
C CYS A 109 8.69 34.42 -0.34
N ILE A 110 8.63 33.91 -1.57
CA ILE A 110 9.39 34.44 -2.72
C ILE A 110 9.07 35.92 -2.94
N LEU A 111 7.78 36.30 -2.92
CA LEU A 111 7.37 37.70 -3.07
C LEU A 111 7.89 38.56 -1.90
N LEU A 112 7.74 38.09 -0.67
CA LEU A 112 8.25 38.77 0.54
C LEU A 112 9.75 39.00 0.45
N PHE A 113 10.53 37.98 0.09
CA PHE A 113 11.97 38.10 -0.11
C PHE A 113 12.31 39.02 -1.27
N ARG A 114 11.62 38.93 -2.41
CA ARG A 114 11.82 39.88 -3.51
C ARG A 114 11.65 41.33 -3.04
N TYR A 115 10.63 41.62 -2.23
CA TYR A 115 10.39 42.95 -1.69
C TYR A 115 11.37 43.39 -0.60
N SER A 116 11.92 42.45 0.17
CA SER A 116 12.93 42.75 1.20
C SER A 116 14.23 43.28 0.62
N TYR A 117 14.50 43.02 -0.67
CA TYR A 117 15.73 43.44 -1.32
C TYR A 117 15.61 44.73 -2.17
N PHE A 118 14.43 45.34 -2.30
CA PHE A 118 14.27 46.63 -3.02
C PHE A 118 14.90 47.86 -2.29
N PHE A 119 15.62 47.65 -1.18
CA PHE A 119 16.18 48.72 -0.35
C PHE A 119 17.60 49.11 -0.77
N LYS A 120 18.16 50.16 -0.15
CA LYS A 120 19.56 50.56 -0.36
C LYS A 120 20.50 49.39 -0.02
N LYS A 121 21.64 49.32 -0.72
CA LYS A 121 22.64 48.26 -0.60
C LYS A 121 23.07 47.96 0.85
N ASP A 122 23.24 48.99 1.67
CA ASP A 122 23.62 48.82 3.09
C ASP A 122 22.53 48.17 3.93
N THR A 123 21.25 48.49 3.66
CA THR A 123 20.12 47.86 4.34
C THR A 123 20.03 46.38 3.98
N ILE A 124 20.24 46.04 2.70
CA ILE A 124 20.26 44.64 2.24
C ILE A 124 21.36 43.84 2.95
N ASN A 125 22.57 44.40 3.05
CA ASN A 125 23.67 43.74 3.75
C ASN A 125 23.37 43.47 5.22
N LYS A 126 22.71 44.42 5.91
CA LYS A 126 22.25 44.20 7.29
C LYS A 126 21.19 43.10 7.38
N ILE A 127 20.24 43.04 6.44
CA ILE A 127 19.18 42.02 6.44
C ILE A 127 19.82 40.64 6.31
N LEU A 128 20.71 40.48 5.32
CA LEU A 128 21.40 39.23 5.07
C LEU A 128 22.27 38.80 6.24
N PHE A 129 22.99 39.74 6.87
CA PHE A 129 23.79 39.45 8.04
C PHE A 129 22.95 38.90 9.19
N ILE A 130 21.83 39.55 9.54
CA ILE A 130 20.98 39.04 10.63
C ILE A 130 20.32 37.71 10.27
N GLN A 131 19.79 37.58 9.04
CA GLN A 131 19.22 36.31 8.55
C GLN A 131 20.25 35.17 8.62
N SER A 132 21.50 35.43 8.22
CA SER A 132 22.58 34.46 8.32
C SER A 132 22.95 34.10 9.76
N GLY A 133 22.82 35.03 10.71
CA GLY A 133 22.98 34.77 12.13
C GLY A 133 21.93 33.81 12.68
N PHE A 134 20.65 33.97 12.29
CA PHE A 134 19.59 33.02 12.63
C PHE A 134 19.84 31.64 12.01
N ILE A 135 20.27 31.60 10.74
CA ILE A 135 20.66 30.34 10.08
C ILE A 135 21.80 29.67 10.86
N ALA A 136 22.82 30.42 11.26
CA ALA A 136 23.95 29.91 12.03
C ALA A 136 23.51 29.29 13.35
N LEU A 137 22.68 30.01 14.10
CA LEU A 137 22.17 29.56 15.39
C LEU A 137 21.40 28.24 15.26
N ILE A 138 20.47 28.16 14.32
CA ILE A 138 19.64 26.95 14.13
C ILE A 138 20.48 25.79 13.60
N THR A 139 21.44 26.06 12.71
CA THR A 139 22.37 25.02 12.22
C THR A 139 23.22 24.46 13.35
N LEU A 140 23.70 25.31 14.26
CA LEU A 140 24.47 24.88 15.42
C LEU A 140 23.61 24.06 16.39
N ILE A 141 22.36 24.47 16.64
CA ILE A 141 21.40 23.71 17.45
C ILE A 141 21.21 22.31 16.88
N GLU A 142 20.94 22.18 15.57
CA GLU A 142 20.78 20.88 14.90
C GLU A 142 22.07 20.04 14.92
N ALA A 143 23.23 20.67 14.78
CA ALA A 143 24.51 19.98 14.85
C ALA A 143 24.77 19.39 16.25
N CYS A 144 24.58 20.21 17.30
CA CYS A 144 24.68 19.75 18.69
C CYS A 144 23.65 18.65 18.98
N TRP A 145 22.42 18.78 18.48
CA TRP A 145 21.38 17.77 18.62
C TRP A 145 21.80 16.43 18.04
N THR A 146 22.34 16.45 16.82
CA THR A 146 22.82 15.26 16.11
C THR A 146 23.92 14.56 16.90
N ILE A 147 24.86 15.32 17.46
CA ILE A 147 25.95 14.79 18.29
C ILE A 147 25.39 14.18 19.58
N LEU A 148 24.43 14.84 20.23
CA LEU A 148 23.79 14.30 21.45
C LEU A 148 22.97 13.02 21.17
N GLN A 149 22.35 12.90 20.00
CA GLN A 149 21.70 11.64 19.58
C GLN A 149 22.71 10.52 19.38
N TYR A 150 23.86 10.82 18.77
CA TYR A 150 24.92 9.83 18.56
C TYR A 150 25.44 9.23 19.87
N PHE A 151 25.57 10.06 20.91
CA PHE A 151 25.95 9.61 22.26
C PHE A 151 24.76 9.08 23.09
N ASN A 152 23.60 8.83 22.49
CA ASN A 152 22.38 8.34 23.14
C ASN A 152 21.85 9.24 24.29
N VAL A 153 22.25 10.51 24.34
CA VAL A 153 21.76 11.48 25.34
C VAL A 153 20.33 11.92 24.99
N LEU A 154 20.04 12.10 23.70
CA LEU A 154 18.70 12.43 23.21
C LEU A 154 18.06 11.23 22.51
N LYS A 155 16.78 10.98 22.82
CA LYS A 155 16.02 9.87 22.21
C LYS A 155 15.80 10.09 20.72
N ILE A 156 16.00 9.04 19.95
CA ILE A 156 15.78 9.03 18.51
C ILE A 156 14.30 8.74 18.23
N THR A 157 13.71 9.48 17.29
CA THR A 157 12.29 9.34 16.93
C THR A 157 12.00 8.14 16.03
N ASN A 158 13.02 7.62 15.35
CA ASN A 158 12.94 6.53 14.40
C ASN A 158 13.97 5.44 14.73
N GLU A 159 13.48 4.25 15.07
CA GLU A 159 14.30 3.10 15.51
C GLU A 159 15.28 2.59 14.44
N PHE A 160 15.11 2.98 13.17
CA PHE A 160 15.96 2.52 12.06
C PHE A 160 17.22 3.36 11.82
N PHE A 161 17.41 4.47 12.55
CA PHE A 161 18.54 5.37 12.34
C PHE A 161 19.24 5.70 13.65
N THR A 162 20.55 5.96 13.56
CA THR A 162 21.40 6.36 14.69
C THR A 162 21.33 7.85 14.99
N VAL A 163 21.21 8.69 13.95
CA VAL A 163 21.07 10.14 14.09
C VAL A 163 20.10 10.72 13.06
N THR A 164 19.27 11.66 13.49
CA THR A 164 18.33 12.37 12.59
C THR A 164 18.20 13.87 12.90
N GLY A 165 18.79 14.37 13.97
CA GLY A 165 18.50 15.69 14.52
C GLY A 165 17.01 15.81 14.84
N SER A 166 16.43 16.97 14.53
CA SER A 166 14.97 17.19 14.58
C SER A 166 14.20 16.64 13.36
N PHE A 167 14.92 16.12 12.35
CA PHE A 167 14.35 15.62 11.11
C PHE A 167 13.92 14.14 11.22
N THR A 168 13.22 13.66 10.20
CA THR A 168 12.72 12.28 10.13
C THR A 168 13.73 11.30 9.54
N THR A 169 14.73 11.79 8.80
CA THR A 169 15.75 10.97 8.14
C THR A 169 17.12 11.66 8.16
N PRO A 170 18.23 10.89 8.18
CA PRO A 170 19.58 11.46 8.10
C PRO A 170 19.81 12.27 6.81
N SER A 171 19.17 11.88 5.71
CA SER A 171 19.28 12.59 4.42
C SER A 171 18.69 14.00 4.47
N ALA A 172 17.58 14.20 5.19
CA ALA A 172 16.94 15.49 5.33
C ALA A 172 17.76 16.43 6.23
N LEU A 173 18.30 15.88 7.33
CA LEU A 173 19.27 16.57 8.19
C LEU A 173 20.50 17.00 7.40
N GLY A 174 21.12 16.06 6.69
CA GLY A 174 22.32 16.32 5.89
C GLY A 174 22.08 17.38 4.80
N SER A 175 20.92 17.34 4.15
CA SER A 175 20.49 18.35 3.16
C SER A 175 20.38 19.74 3.79
N PHE A 176 19.80 19.84 4.99
CA PHE A 176 19.72 21.10 5.73
C PHE A 176 21.11 21.62 6.10
N LEU A 177 21.91 20.82 6.81
CA LEU A 177 23.24 21.20 7.30
C LEU A 177 24.19 21.61 6.16
N SER A 178 24.18 20.87 5.05
CA SER A 178 25.01 21.22 3.88
C SER A 178 24.59 22.53 3.22
N THR A 179 23.28 22.75 3.06
CA THR A 179 22.74 23.97 2.47
C THR A 179 23.06 25.19 3.34
N THR A 180 22.86 25.10 4.66
CA THR A 180 23.15 26.21 5.57
C THR A 180 24.64 26.45 5.72
N LEU A 181 25.47 25.40 5.75
CA LEU A 181 26.93 25.54 5.77
C LEU A 181 27.44 26.37 4.58
N ILE A 182 26.90 26.17 3.37
CA ILE A 182 27.26 26.97 2.19
C ILE A 182 26.89 28.45 2.35
N ILE A 183 25.76 28.76 2.98
CA ILE A 183 25.37 30.13 3.30
C ILE A 183 26.36 30.73 4.31
N LEU A 184 26.70 29.98 5.35
CA LEU A 184 27.60 30.39 6.42
C LEU A 184 29.02 30.64 5.89
N ILE A 185 29.55 29.78 5.02
CA ILE A 185 30.85 29.98 4.35
C ILE A 185 30.86 31.29 3.55
N GLY A 186 29.79 31.58 2.81
CA GLY A 186 29.67 32.85 2.09
C GLY A 186 29.68 34.05 3.04
N CYS A 187 29.03 33.93 4.20
CA CYS A 187 29.00 35.00 5.20
C CYS A 187 30.35 35.23 5.87
N PHE A 188 31.10 34.14 6.13
CA PHE A 188 32.47 34.20 6.62
C PHE A 188 33.39 35.03 5.70
N PHE A 189 33.28 34.83 4.38
CA PHE A 189 34.12 35.55 3.42
C PHE A 189 33.68 36.99 3.16
N PHE A 190 32.38 37.29 3.18
CA PHE A 190 31.87 38.59 2.71
C PHE A 190 31.44 39.56 3.82
N TYR A 191 31.09 39.07 5.01
CA TYR A 191 30.52 39.91 6.07
C TYR A 191 31.35 39.96 7.36
N LEU A 192 32.12 38.92 7.68
CA LEU A 192 32.99 38.92 8.86
C LEU A 192 34.27 39.73 8.61
N LYS A 193 34.45 40.82 9.37
CA LYS A 193 35.57 41.76 9.21
C LYS A 193 36.74 41.50 10.16
N THR A 194 36.47 41.09 11.41
CA THR A 194 37.52 40.98 12.45
C THR A 194 38.07 39.56 12.57
N LEU A 195 39.36 39.42 12.89
CA LEU A 195 40.00 38.12 13.14
C LEU A 195 39.28 37.33 14.25
N LYS A 196 38.90 38.00 15.35
CA LYS A 196 38.11 37.39 16.44
C LYS A 196 36.79 36.80 15.95
N SER A 197 36.03 37.53 15.12
CA SER A 197 34.75 37.02 14.57
C SER A 197 34.95 35.83 13.64
N LYS A 198 36.02 35.83 12.84
CA LYS A 198 36.39 34.70 11.97
C LYS A 198 36.80 33.49 12.78
N PHE A 199 37.59 33.67 13.84
CA PHE A 199 38.01 32.59 14.73
C PHE A 199 36.82 31.92 15.43
N LEU A 200 35.93 32.71 16.04
CA LEU A 200 34.71 32.20 16.68
C LEU A 200 33.80 31.45 15.70
N PHE A 201 33.67 31.97 14.47
CA PHE A 201 32.92 31.30 13.42
C PHE A 201 33.54 29.95 13.04
N SER A 202 34.87 29.88 12.89
CA SER A 202 35.57 28.63 12.57
C SER A 202 35.31 27.55 13.63
N ILE A 203 35.31 27.92 14.92
CA ILE A 203 34.95 27.00 16.01
C ILE A 203 33.51 26.50 15.86
N ALA A 204 32.57 27.39 15.56
CA ALA A 204 31.15 27.03 15.39
C ALA A 204 30.87 26.12 14.19
N VAL A 205 31.75 26.08 13.18
CA VAL A 205 31.61 25.20 12.01
C VAL A 205 32.04 23.76 12.30
N ILE A 206 32.94 23.53 13.25
CA ILE A 206 33.41 22.18 13.63
C ILE A 206 32.26 21.22 13.96
N PRO A 207 31.33 21.54 14.88
CA PRO A 207 30.22 20.63 15.19
C PRO A 207 29.30 20.41 13.97
N ILE A 208 29.18 21.38 13.07
CA ILE A 208 28.37 21.25 11.84
C ILE A 208 29.00 20.22 10.90
N ILE A 209 30.32 20.27 10.71
CA ILE A 209 31.04 19.28 9.88
C ILE A 209 30.91 17.88 10.51
N ILE A 210 31.10 17.77 11.83
CA ILE A 210 30.91 16.50 12.55
C ILE A 210 29.49 15.96 12.33
N ALA A 211 28.46 16.79 12.48
CA ALA A 211 27.08 16.38 12.26
C ALA A 211 26.81 15.94 10.80
N ILE A 212 27.44 16.56 9.80
CA ILE A 212 27.36 16.11 8.40
C ILE A 212 28.01 14.72 8.24
N ILE A 213 29.14 14.45 8.89
CA ILE A 213 29.78 13.11 8.90
C ILE A 213 28.83 12.09 9.51
N LEU A 214 28.31 12.39 10.71
CA LEU A 214 27.40 11.51 11.42
C LEU A 214 26.09 11.24 10.65
N SER A 215 25.66 12.17 9.79
CA SER A 215 24.46 11.97 8.96
C SER A 215 24.61 10.87 7.89
N GLU A 216 25.84 10.40 7.62
CA GLU A 216 26.17 9.41 6.57
C GLU A 216 25.62 9.76 5.16
N SER A 217 25.32 11.04 4.92
CA SER A 217 24.70 11.49 3.68
C SER A 217 25.75 11.90 2.65
N ARG A 218 26.09 10.98 1.74
CA ARG A 218 26.98 11.23 0.57
C ARG A 218 26.53 12.45 -0.25
N THR A 219 25.22 12.61 -0.42
CA THR A 219 24.62 13.74 -1.12
C THR A 219 25.02 15.08 -0.49
N SER A 220 25.13 15.15 0.83
CA SER A 220 25.54 16.37 1.55
C SER A 220 26.98 16.76 1.21
N TRP A 221 27.88 15.78 1.14
CA TRP A 221 29.29 16.02 0.79
C TRP A 221 29.45 16.55 -0.62
N ILE A 222 28.79 15.93 -1.59
CA ILE A 222 28.82 16.36 -2.99
C ILE A 222 28.27 17.80 -3.10
N ALA A 223 27.22 18.12 -2.35
CA ALA A 223 26.60 19.43 -2.35
C ALA A 223 27.49 20.53 -1.74
N VAL A 224 28.13 20.26 -0.59
CA VAL A 224 29.09 21.18 0.03
C VAL A 224 30.28 21.41 -0.90
N THR A 225 30.85 20.35 -1.47
CA THR A 225 31.96 20.45 -2.43
C THR A 225 31.59 21.30 -3.64
N THR A 226 30.37 21.11 -4.18
CA THR A 226 29.87 21.92 -5.31
C THR A 226 29.76 23.40 -4.93
N GLY A 227 29.22 23.72 -3.74
CA GLY A 227 29.11 25.11 -3.28
C GLY A 227 30.48 25.76 -3.07
N ILE A 228 31.47 25.03 -2.54
CA ILE A 228 32.84 25.52 -2.39
C ILE A 228 33.49 25.76 -3.76
N ILE A 229 33.38 24.81 -4.69
CA ILE A 229 33.88 24.96 -6.08
C ILE A 229 33.24 26.19 -6.72
N PHE A 230 31.94 26.40 -6.55
CA PHE A 230 31.26 27.59 -7.06
C PHE A 230 31.84 28.88 -6.48
N TYR A 231 32.06 28.96 -5.16
CA TYR A 231 32.69 30.13 -4.55
C TYR A 231 34.10 30.38 -5.09
N LEU A 232 34.90 29.32 -5.30
CA LEU A 232 36.24 29.45 -5.89
C LEU A 232 36.18 29.90 -7.34
N ALA A 233 35.35 29.26 -8.17
CA ALA A 233 35.18 29.57 -9.59
C ALA A 233 34.67 31.00 -9.84
N THR A 234 33.88 31.54 -8.92
CA THR A 234 33.35 32.92 -9.00
C THR A 234 34.22 33.97 -8.30
N SER A 235 35.38 33.59 -7.77
CA SER A 235 36.31 34.52 -7.13
C SER A 235 37.08 35.32 -8.18
N GLN A 236 36.99 36.65 -8.15
CA GLN A 236 37.72 37.52 -9.08
C GLN A 236 39.23 37.27 -9.08
N LYS A 237 39.82 37.04 -7.90
CA LYS A 237 41.26 36.73 -7.77
C LYS A 237 41.64 35.46 -8.54
N ILE A 238 40.81 34.42 -8.45
CA ILE A 238 41.03 33.14 -9.11
C ILE A 238 40.78 33.27 -10.61
N ILE A 239 39.72 33.96 -11.02
CA ILE A 239 39.41 34.19 -12.45
C ILE A 239 40.56 34.92 -13.15
N ILE A 240 41.11 35.97 -12.54
CA ILE A 240 42.23 36.73 -13.12
C ILE A 240 43.47 35.83 -13.26
N LYS A 241 43.85 35.12 -12.19
CA LYS A 241 44.96 34.16 -12.22
C LYS A 241 44.74 33.07 -13.28
N TRP A 242 43.53 32.52 -13.35
CA TRP A 242 43.18 31.48 -14.33
C TRP A 242 43.28 32.00 -15.75
N LYS A 243 42.78 33.21 -16.05
CA LYS A 243 42.92 33.82 -17.38
C LYS A 243 44.39 33.96 -17.78
N GLN A 244 45.25 34.38 -16.85
CA GLN A 244 46.69 34.54 -17.04
C GLN A 244 47.47 33.22 -17.14
N THR A 245 46.89 32.09 -16.71
CA THR A 245 47.55 30.77 -16.74
C THR A 245 47.65 30.21 -18.16
N SER A 246 48.78 29.57 -18.50
CA SER A 246 49.03 28.99 -19.83
C SER A 246 48.05 27.85 -20.17
N LYS A 247 47.81 27.61 -21.48
CA LYS A 247 46.92 26.53 -21.96
C LYS A 247 47.36 25.14 -21.47
N LYS A 248 48.67 24.89 -21.40
CA LYS A 248 49.25 23.61 -20.92
C LYS A 248 48.90 23.35 -19.45
N ILE A 249 49.06 24.35 -18.59
CA ILE A 249 48.74 24.22 -17.16
C ILE A 249 47.22 24.07 -16.96
N LYS A 250 46.40 24.80 -17.73
CA LYS A 250 44.94 24.63 -17.71
C LYS A 250 44.55 23.20 -18.04
N ALA A 251 45.09 22.64 -19.13
CA ALA A 251 44.86 21.26 -19.53
C ALA A 251 45.29 20.27 -18.45
N LEU A 252 46.48 20.46 -17.86
CA LEU A 252 46.97 19.63 -16.76
C LEU A 252 46.03 19.65 -15.56
N VAL A 253 45.64 20.84 -15.08
CA VAL A 253 44.73 20.99 -13.94
C VAL A 253 43.37 20.35 -14.23
N THR A 254 42.81 20.55 -15.43
CA THR A 254 41.55 19.90 -15.81
C THR A 254 41.68 18.39 -15.91
N SER A 255 42.79 17.87 -16.45
CA SER A 255 43.03 16.43 -16.55
C SER A 255 43.21 15.79 -15.16
N VAL A 256 43.97 16.44 -14.26
CA VAL A 256 44.12 15.98 -12.87
C VAL A 256 42.78 16.00 -12.15
N PHE A 257 41.96 17.04 -12.34
CA PHE A 257 40.63 17.11 -11.75
C PHE A 257 39.72 15.98 -12.25
N ILE A 258 39.70 15.71 -13.57
CA ILE A 258 38.95 14.59 -14.16
C ILE A 258 39.47 13.24 -13.65
N MET A 259 40.79 13.08 -13.57
CA MET A 259 41.46 11.88 -13.07
C MET A 259 41.12 11.59 -11.60
N LEU A 260 40.95 12.62 -10.77
CA LEU A 260 40.54 12.48 -9.36
C LEU A 260 39.03 12.23 -9.20
N LEU A 261 38.19 12.74 -10.11
CA LEU A 261 36.74 12.55 -10.03
C LEU A 261 36.32 11.08 -10.09
N ILE A 262 36.97 10.27 -10.93
CA ILE A 262 36.66 8.84 -11.10
C ILE A 262 36.89 8.04 -9.80
N PRO A 263 38.09 8.02 -9.19
CA PRO A 263 38.34 7.28 -7.96
C PRO A 263 37.53 7.83 -6.78
N ILE A 264 37.30 9.13 -6.68
CA ILE A 264 36.43 9.71 -5.63
C ILE A 264 34.98 9.21 -5.80
N SER A 265 34.46 9.19 -7.03
CA SER A 265 33.11 8.68 -7.30
C SER A 265 33.00 7.19 -6.99
N TYR A 266 34.04 6.41 -7.32
CA TYR A 266 34.10 4.99 -6.98
C TYR A 266 34.19 4.76 -5.46
N LEU A 267 34.99 5.54 -4.73
CA LEU A 267 35.05 5.47 -3.27
C LEU A 267 33.69 5.80 -2.63
N LEU A 268 33.00 6.83 -3.13
CA LEU A 268 31.65 7.18 -2.67
C LEU A 268 30.64 6.07 -2.96
N TYR A 269 30.78 5.35 -4.07
CA TYR A 269 29.96 4.17 -4.38
C TYR A 269 30.20 3.06 -3.35
N LEU A 270 31.47 2.71 -3.08
CA LEU A 270 31.85 1.64 -2.14
C LEU A 270 31.34 1.85 -0.72
N LEU A 271 31.10 3.09 -0.28
CA LEU A 271 30.54 3.37 1.06
C LEU A 271 29.12 2.79 1.26
N LYS A 272 28.29 2.72 0.20
CA LYS A 272 26.90 2.24 0.31
C LYS A 272 26.33 1.82 -1.07
N PRO A 273 26.81 0.71 -1.66
CA PRO A 273 26.48 0.29 -3.03
C PRO A 273 24.98 0.01 -3.20
N ASP A 274 24.36 -0.74 -2.29
CA ASP A 274 22.92 -1.06 -2.30
C ASP A 274 22.02 0.19 -2.44
N SER A 275 22.43 1.32 -1.84
CA SER A 275 21.67 2.57 -1.95
C SER A 275 21.85 3.25 -3.30
N VAL A 276 22.99 3.06 -3.99
CA VAL A 276 23.20 3.59 -5.34
C VAL A 276 22.42 2.75 -6.34
N ASP A 277 22.57 1.43 -6.26
CA ASP A 277 21.92 0.51 -7.20
C ASP A 277 20.40 0.58 -7.07
N GLY A 278 19.89 0.67 -5.84
CA GLY A 278 18.45 0.87 -5.59
C GLY A 278 17.90 2.14 -6.25
N ARG A 279 18.67 3.24 -6.25
CA ARG A 279 18.30 4.49 -6.93
C ARG A 279 18.41 4.35 -8.44
N TRP A 280 19.44 3.68 -8.92
CA TRP A 280 19.61 3.41 -10.34
C TRP A 280 18.44 2.60 -10.92
N LEU A 281 17.98 1.58 -10.19
CA LEU A 281 16.78 0.81 -10.56
C LEU A 281 15.53 1.71 -10.60
N ILE A 282 15.35 2.60 -9.61
CA ILE A 282 14.27 3.60 -9.63
C ILE A 282 14.37 4.48 -10.87
N TYR A 283 15.57 4.93 -11.23
CA TYR A 283 15.78 5.80 -12.38
C TYR A 283 15.47 5.09 -13.69
N LYS A 284 15.92 3.85 -13.84
CA LYS A 284 15.66 2.98 -15.00
C LYS A 284 14.16 2.81 -15.24
N ILE A 285 13.43 2.35 -14.22
CA ILE A 285 11.98 2.08 -14.33
C ILE A 285 11.19 3.38 -14.52
N SER A 286 11.56 4.46 -13.82
CA SER A 286 10.90 5.76 -14.00
C SER A 286 11.10 6.33 -15.41
N SER A 287 12.29 6.15 -16.00
CA SER A 287 12.59 6.60 -17.36
C SER A 287 11.75 5.84 -18.40
N GLN A 288 11.57 4.52 -18.21
CA GLN A 288 10.67 3.71 -19.04
C GLN A 288 9.23 4.22 -18.93
N ALA A 289 8.74 4.46 -17.72
CA ALA A 289 7.39 4.99 -17.51
C ALA A 289 7.20 6.39 -18.13
N ILE A 290 8.21 7.27 -18.06
CA ILE A 290 8.19 8.61 -18.68
C ILE A 290 8.06 8.51 -20.20
N ALA A 291 8.67 7.50 -20.84
CA ALA A 291 8.56 7.29 -22.28
C ALA A 291 7.10 7.02 -22.71
N GLU A 292 6.28 6.38 -21.87
CA GLU A 292 4.86 6.15 -22.18
C GLU A 292 3.99 7.42 -22.09
N LYS A 293 4.37 8.40 -21.24
CA LYS A 293 3.61 9.65 -21.03
C LYS A 293 4.49 10.89 -21.02
N THR A 294 5.25 11.10 -22.09
CA THR A 294 6.32 12.11 -22.15
C THR A 294 5.85 13.55 -21.99
N LEU A 295 4.76 13.95 -22.66
CA LEU A 295 4.37 15.38 -22.72
C LEU A 295 3.93 15.93 -21.37
N PHE A 296 2.97 15.26 -20.72
CA PHE A 296 2.26 15.78 -19.55
C PHE A 296 2.41 14.91 -18.29
N GLY A 297 3.13 13.79 -18.37
CA GLY A 297 3.34 12.89 -17.25
C GLY A 297 2.07 12.20 -16.72
N TYR A 298 2.22 11.64 -15.52
CA TYR A 298 1.21 10.84 -14.81
C TYR A 298 0.32 11.65 -13.86
N GLY A 299 0.57 12.95 -13.70
CA GLY A 299 -0.13 13.80 -12.75
C GLY A 299 0.60 13.94 -11.42
N LEU A 300 0.48 15.12 -10.82
CA LEU A 300 1.07 15.45 -9.52
C LEU A 300 0.64 14.50 -8.40
N PHE A 301 1.60 14.14 -7.55
CA PHE A 301 1.50 13.22 -6.42
C PHE A 301 1.22 11.76 -6.75
N ASN A 302 1.15 11.38 -8.02
CA ASN A 302 0.83 10.01 -8.43
C ASN A 302 2.06 9.11 -8.55
N PHE A 303 3.29 9.61 -8.32
CA PHE A 303 4.52 8.85 -8.51
C PHE A 303 4.49 7.47 -7.81
N SER A 304 4.19 7.43 -6.50
CA SER A 304 4.24 6.19 -5.71
C SER A 304 3.36 5.08 -6.28
N GLY A 305 2.11 5.39 -6.66
CA GLY A 305 1.16 4.41 -7.19
C GLY A 305 1.59 3.89 -8.57
N TYR A 306 1.84 4.79 -9.52
CA TYR A 306 2.23 4.38 -10.87
C TYR A 306 3.60 3.71 -10.90
N TYR A 307 4.62 4.29 -10.26
CA TYR A 307 5.97 3.72 -10.25
C TYR A 307 5.98 2.28 -9.71
N ASN A 308 5.33 2.01 -8.57
CA ASN A 308 5.34 0.65 -8.02
C ASN A 308 4.54 -0.32 -8.90
N THR A 309 3.52 0.15 -9.61
CA THR A 309 2.79 -0.67 -10.59
C THR A 309 3.67 -1.01 -11.79
N PHE A 310 4.39 -0.03 -12.36
CA PHE A 310 5.40 -0.29 -13.41
C PHE A 310 6.50 -1.23 -12.94
N LYS A 311 7.00 -1.02 -11.72
CA LYS A 311 7.98 -1.91 -11.10
C LYS A 311 7.45 -3.33 -10.98
N ALA A 312 6.20 -3.49 -10.59
CA ALA A 312 5.61 -4.83 -10.48
C ALA A 312 5.56 -5.53 -11.84
N ASN A 313 5.11 -4.84 -12.89
CA ASN A 313 5.11 -5.38 -14.25
C ASN A 313 6.52 -5.70 -14.73
N TYR A 314 7.49 -4.82 -14.48
CA TYR A 314 8.90 -5.00 -14.83
C TYR A 314 9.51 -6.32 -14.32
N PHE A 315 9.08 -6.79 -13.14
CA PHE A 315 9.51 -8.06 -12.55
C PHE A 315 8.61 -9.25 -12.89
N LEU A 316 7.37 -9.02 -13.33
CA LEU A 316 6.43 -10.09 -13.69
C LEU A 316 6.54 -10.51 -15.16
N GLU A 317 6.88 -9.57 -16.04
CA GLU A 317 6.92 -9.83 -17.49
C GLU A 317 8.14 -10.65 -17.93
N THR A 318 9.27 -10.47 -17.26
CA THR A 318 10.53 -11.13 -17.63
C THR A 318 11.37 -11.41 -16.40
N ASN A 319 12.11 -12.53 -16.41
CA ASN A 319 13.06 -12.85 -15.35
C ASN A 319 14.17 -11.80 -15.27
N ARG A 320 14.43 -11.33 -14.05
CA ARG A 320 15.46 -10.34 -13.75
C ARG A 320 16.57 -10.96 -12.91
N PRO A 321 17.82 -10.49 -13.03
CA PRO A 321 18.91 -11.00 -12.20
C PRO A 321 18.67 -10.71 -10.71
N TRP A 322 19.21 -11.57 -9.83
CA TRP A 322 19.09 -11.44 -8.38
C TRP A 322 19.57 -10.07 -7.87
N GLU A 323 20.60 -9.52 -8.50
CA GLU A 323 21.16 -8.20 -8.19
C GLU A 323 20.13 -7.06 -8.27
N GLU A 324 19.20 -7.11 -9.24
CA GLU A 324 18.10 -6.14 -9.31
C GLU A 324 16.94 -6.51 -8.38
N ILE A 325 16.63 -7.81 -8.25
CA ILE A 325 15.53 -8.31 -7.40
C ILE A 325 15.76 -7.92 -5.94
N LYS A 326 16.97 -8.14 -5.40
CA LYS A 326 17.29 -7.96 -3.98
C LYS A 326 17.16 -6.51 -3.48
N ILE A 327 17.22 -5.54 -4.39
CA ILE A 327 17.13 -4.09 -4.09
C ILE A 327 15.73 -3.49 -4.37
N ALA A 328 14.81 -4.26 -4.94
CA ALA A 328 13.49 -3.80 -5.39
C ALA A 328 12.46 -3.65 -4.24
N ASN A 329 12.70 -2.69 -3.35
CA ASN A 329 11.78 -2.33 -2.28
C ASN A 329 10.57 -1.52 -2.76
N TYR A 330 9.57 -1.35 -1.89
CA TYR A 330 8.52 -0.35 -2.09
C TYR A 330 9.12 1.07 -2.12
N VAL A 331 8.68 1.90 -3.06
CA VAL A 331 9.25 3.24 -3.28
C VAL A 331 8.15 4.29 -3.21
N SER A 332 8.28 5.28 -2.33
CA SER A 332 7.32 6.38 -2.22
C SER A 332 7.73 7.64 -3.01
N THR A 333 9.02 7.80 -3.33
CA THR A 333 9.56 8.99 -4.02
C THR A 333 10.68 8.59 -4.97
N ALA A 334 10.90 9.35 -6.03
CA ALA A 334 11.93 9.04 -7.02
C ALA A 334 13.37 9.16 -6.50
N MET A 335 13.61 9.85 -5.37
CA MET A 335 14.95 10.20 -4.88
C MET A 335 15.80 10.94 -5.92
N ASN A 336 15.11 11.64 -6.84
CA ASN A 336 15.64 12.53 -7.86
C ASN A 336 14.46 13.43 -8.27
N ASP A 337 14.49 14.69 -7.86
CA ASP A 337 13.37 15.61 -8.08
C ASP A 337 13.21 15.97 -9.57
N TYR A 338 14.28 15.98 -10.36
CA TYR A 338 14.18 16.21 -11.81
C TYR A 338 13.41 15.09 -12.50
N LEU A 339 13.72 13.85 -12.12
CA LEU A 339 13.02 12.67 -12.63
C LEU A 339 11.58 12.61 -12.12
N LEU A 340 11.34 12.97 -10.86
CA LEU A 340 10.00 13.09 -10.29
C LEU A 340 9.16 14.10 -11.06
N VAL A 341 9.72 15.28 -11.35
CA VAL A 341 9.07 16.34 -12.12
C VAL A 341 8.75 15.85 -13.54
N LEU A 342 9.70 15.22 -14.24
CA LEU A 342 9.44 14.64 -15.56
C LEU A 342 8.34 13.56 -15.51
N PHE A 343 8.35 12.71 -14.50
CA PHE A 343 7.35 11.67 -14.31
C PHE A 343 5.95 12.23 -14.06
N GLU A 344 5.81 13.19 -13.14
CA GLU A 344 4.50 13.70 -12.73
C GLU A 344 3.94 14.73 -13.70
N ILE A 345 4.77 15.68 -14.15
CA ILE A 345 4.34 16.82 -14.95
C ILE A 345 4.93 16.88 -16.35
N GLY A 346 5.63 15.83 -16.79
CA GLY A 346 6.10 15.68 -18.17
C GLY A 346 7.15 16.70 -18.60
N ILE A 347 7.58 16.59 -19.86
CA ILE A 347 8.61 17.46 -20.44
C ILE A 347 8.12 18.91 -20.57
N VAL A 348 6.82 19.14 -20.75
CA VAL A 348 6.26 20.50 -20.80
C VAL A 348 6.49 21.24 -19.49
N GLY A 349 6.17 20.59 -18.35
CA GLY A 349 6.41 21.16 -17.03
C GLY A 349 7.90 21.36 -16.74
N PHE A 350 8.71 20.39 -17.13
CA PHE A 350 10.17 20.46 -16.98
C PHE A 350 10.81 21.61 -17.76
N LEU A 351 10.39 21.81 -19.02
CA LEU A 351 10.86 22.93 -19.85
C LEU A 351 10.46 24.29 -19.27
N LEU A 352 9.26 24.42 -18.70
CA LEU A 352 8.85 25.65 -18.02
C LEU A 352 9.76 25.99 -16.83
N ILE A 353 10.23 24.99 -16.08
CA ILE A 353 11.20 25.18 -14.99
C ILE A 353 12.56 25.63 -15.55
N ILE A 354 13.04 25.01 -16.63
CA ILE A 354 14.29 25.41 -17.29
C ILE A 354 14.20 26.87 -17.78
N ILE A 355 13.10 27.22 -18.44
CA ILE A 355 12.86 28.58 -18.95
C ILE A 355 12.79 29.58 -17.79
N PHE A 356 12.16 29.22 -16.68
CA PHE A 356 12.12 30.04 -15.47
C PHE A 356 13.53 30.32 -14.95
N PHE A 357 14.35 29.29 -14.76
CA PHE A 357 15.72 29.46 -14.26
C PHE A 357 16.62 30.19 -15.27
N TYR A 358 16.46 29.96 -16.57
CA TYR A 358 17.17 30.71 -17.60
C TYR A 358 16.94 32.22 -17.44
N PHE A 359 15.68 32.66 -17.36
CA PHE A 359 15.38 34.08 -17.17
C PHE A 359 15.73 34.60 -15.77
N LEU A 360 15.70 33.74 -14.75
CA LEU A 360 16.16 34.09 -13.41
C LEU A 360 17.66 34.43 -13.39
N PHE A 361 18.49 33.71 -14.16
CA PHE A 361 19.95 33.89 -14.16
C PHE A 361 20.49 34.82 -15.25
N LYS A 362 19.79 34.97 -16.39
CA LYS A 362 20.29 35.64 -17.61
C LYS A 362 20.98 36.99 -17.37
N ASP A 363 20.40 37.87 -16.54
CA ASP A 363 20.90 39.23 -16.31
C ASP A 363 21.44 39.45 -14.88
N VAL A 364 21.72 38.39 -14.14
CA VAL A 364 22.21 38.48 -12.75
C VAL A 364 23.69 38.86 -12.73
N LYS A 365 24.01 39.99 -12.11
CA LYS A 365 25.40 40.38 -11.82
C LYS A 365 25.97 39.59 -10.64
N ILE A 366 27.15 39.01 -10.83
CA ILE A 366 27.88 38.31 -9.77
C ILE A 366 28.45 39.34 -8.77
N ASN A 367 27.94 39.32 -7.54
CA ASN A 367 28.38 40.11 -6.40
C ASN A 367 28.33 39.23 -5.13
N HIS A 368 28.72 39.76 -3.97
CA HIS A 368 28.76 38.97 -2.73
C HIS A 368 27.43 38.31 -2.39
N ILE A 369 26.32 39.02 -2.60
CA ILE A 369 24.97 38.58 -2.25
C ILE A 369 24.49 37.51 -3.25
N THR A 370 24.64 37.77 -4.55
CA THR A 370 24.21 36.82 -5.58
C THR A 370 25.06 35.56 -5.58
N ARG A 371 26.34 35.65 -5.19
CA ARG A 371 27.19 34.46 -4.99
C ARG A 371 26.62 33.54 -3.91
N ILE A 372 26.16 34.07 -2.78
CA ILE A 372 25.52 33.26 -1.73
C ILE A 372 24.25 32.58 -2.28
N ALA A 373 23.38 33.34 -2.94
CA ALA A 373 22.13 32.81 -3.48
C ALA A 373 22.36 31.73 -4.56
N ILE A 374 23.27 31.97 -5.51
CA ILE A 374 23.60 30.99 -6.56
C ILE A 374 24.27 29.75 -5.96
N ALA A 375 25.21 29.92 -5.01
CA ALA A 375 25.85 28.78 -4.33
C ALA A 375 24.82 27.91 -3.59
N THR A 376 23.86 28.55 -2.93
CA THR A 376 22.77 27.87 -2.22
C THR A 376 21.87 27.12 -3.20
N LEU A 377 21.47 27.74 -4.31
CA LEU A 377 20.67 27.06 -5.34
C LEU A 377 21.43 25.94 -6.05
N ALA A 378 22.74 26.09 -6.27
CA ALA A 378 23.58 25.03 -6.83
C ALA A 378 23.69 23.84 -5.86
N CYS A 379 23.86 24.12 -4.57
CA CYS A 379 23.87 23.10 -3.51
C CYS A 379 22.54 22.32 -3.50
N ILE A 380 21.40 23.03 -3.51
CA ILE A 380 20.06 22.43 -3.59
C ILE A 380 19.88 21.66 -4.90
N GLY A 381 20.29 22.23 -6.03
CA GLY A 381 20.16 21.61 -7.36
C GLY A 381 20.93 20.28 -7.46
N VAL A 382 22.13 20.19 -6.87
CA VAL A 382 22.90 18.95 -6.81
C VAL A 382 22.27 17.95 -5.85
N GLN A 383 21.81 18.39 -4.68
CA GLN A 383 21.09 17.52 -3.76
C GLN A 383 19.87 16.89 -4.45
N ALA A 384 19.15 17.65 -5.29
CA ALA A 384 17.92 17.23 -5.96
C ALA A 384 18.13 16.09 -6.97
N LEU A 385 19.37 15.82 -7.40
CA LEU A 385 19.71 14.65 -8.23
C LEU A 385 19.64 13.35 -7.43
N PHE A 386 19.85 13.42 -6.12
CA PHE A 386 20.10 12.26 -5.27
C PHE A 386 19.13 12.18 -4.08
N THR A 387 18.30 13.19 -3.84
CA THR A 387 17.32 13.19 -2.75
C THR A 387 16.08 13.96 -3.16
N SER A 388 14.98 13.72 -2.43
CA SER A 388 13.69 14.36 -2.70
C SER A 388 13.56 15.65 -1.88
N ILE A 389 14.15 16.75 -2.34
CA ILE A 389 14.17 18.05 -1.64
C ILE A 389 12.80 18.70 -1.61
N LEU A 390 11.96 18.47 -2.63
CA LEU A 390 10.62 19.03 -2.69
C LEU A 390 9.76 18.67 -1.47
N TYR A 391 10.11 17.60 -0.74
CA TYR A 391 9.44 17.20 0.51
C TYR A 391 10.12 17.75 1.78
N ASN A 392 11.27 18.40 1.66
CA ASN A 392 11.98 19.08 2.74
C ASN A 392 11.64 20.59 2.74
N ASN A 393 10.62 20.94 3.52
CA ASN A 393 10.09 22.30 3.55
C ASN A 393 11.13 23.39 3.86
N ILE A 394 12.15 23.07 4.67
CA ILE A 394 13.19 24.03 5.09
C ILE A 394 14.13 24.30 3.93
N THR A 395 14.60 23.26 3.26
CA THR A 395 15.47 23.41 2.09
C THR A 395 14.75 24.14 0.96
N VAL A 396 13.45 23.87 0.73
CA VAL A 396 12.62 24.63 -0.22
C VAL A 396 12.51 26.10 0.19
N LEU A 397 12.36 26.40 1.49
CA LEU A 397 12.32 27.77 2.00
C LEU A 397 13.65 28.52 1.76
N LEU A 398 14.79 27.86 1.97
CA LEU A 398 16.12 28.42 1.66
C LEU A 398 16.31 28.63 0.15
N GLY A 399 15.73 27.77 -0.68
CA GLY A 399 15.62 27.97 -2.13
C GLY A 399 14.79 29.20 -2.47
N CYS A 400 13.61 29.37 -1.87
CA CYS A 400 12.74 30.54 -2.04
C CYS A 400 13.46 31.84 -1.65
N TRP A 401 14.19 31.82 -0.53
CA TRP A 401 15.04 32.91 -0.08
C TRP A 401 16.10 33.28 -1.12
N SER A 402 16.80 32.28 -1.66
CA SER A 402 17.81 32.47 -2.70
C SER A 402 17.22 33.00 -4.02
N ILE A 403 16.08 32.48 -4.45
CA ILE A 403 15.36 32.97 -5.65
C ILE A 403 14.95 34.44 -5.47
N GLY A 404 14.39 34.79 -4.30
CA GLY A 404 13.99 36.17 -3.99
C GLY A 404 15.14 37.18 -4.06
N ILE A 405 16.35 36.77 -3.63
CA ILE A 405 17.58 37.56 -3.79
C ILE A 405 17.89 37.84 -5.27
N LEU A 406 17.81 36.81 -6.12
CA LEU A 406 18.16 36.90 -7.54
C LEU A 406 17.15 37.70 -8.36
N MET A 407 15.85 37.56 -8.07
CA MET A 407 14.78 38.30 -8.75
C MET A 407 14.95 39.82 -8.68
N ASN A 408 15.59 40.34 -7.63
CA ASN A 408 15.79 41.77 -7.44
C ASN A 408 17.00 42.35 -8.20
N GLN A 409 17.86 41.51 -8.76
CA GLN A 409 19.08 41.93 -9.48
C GLN A 409 18.83 42.20 -10.97
N GLN A 410 17.62 41.91 -11.43
CA GLN A 410 17.19 41.95 -12.81
C GLN A 410 16.94 43.39 -13.25
N GLN A 411 17.45 43.75 -14.43
CA GLN A 411 17.55 45.16 -14.83
C GLN A 411 16.37 45.64 -15.68
N LYS A 412 15.78 44.77 -16.52
CA LYS A 412 14.76 45.15 -17.51
C LYS A 412 13.39 44.52 -17.24
N PRO A 413 12.43 45.26 -16.66
CA PRO A 413 11.05 44.78 -16.51
C PRO A 413 10.30 44.84 -17.86
N LEU A 414 9.40 43.87 -18.09
CA LEU A 414 8.43 43.85 -19.20
C LEU A 414 7.37 44.94 -19.02
N PHE A 415 6.81 45.00 -17.80
CA PHE A 415 5.77 45.97 -17.45
C PHE A 415 6.13 46.68 -16.15
N ILE A 416 5.89 47.99 -16.12
CA ILE A 416 6.01 48.80 -14.91
C ILE A 416 4.63 49.38 -14.62
N PHE A 417 3.94 48.80 -13.64
CA PHE A 417 2.68 49.34 -13.16
C PHE A 417 2.97 50.50 -12.21
N LYS A 418 2.74 51.73 -12.70
CA LYS A 418 2.84 52.96 -11.91
C LYS A 418 1.58 53.10 -11.03
N LYS A 419 1.77 53.71 -9.85
CA LYS A 419 0.74 54.14 -8.86
C LYS A 419 -0.72 53.85 -9.26
N ASN A 420 -1.25 52.69 -8.89
CA ASN A 420 -2.61 52.61 -8.37
C ASN A 420 -2.77 51.39 -7.46
N HIS A 421 -3.23 51.63 -6.23
CA HIS A 421 -3.40 50.59 -5.20
C HIS A 421 -4.30 49.45 -5.69
N VAL A 422 -5.29 49.80 -6.51
CA VAL A 422 -6.29 48.91 -7.09
C VAL A 422 -5.65 47.83 -7.99
N GLN A 423 -4.69 48.15 -8.86
CA GLN A 423 -4.09 47.17 -9.78
C GLN A 423 -3.16 46.15 -9.10
N LYS A 424 -2.45 46.54 -8.03
CA LYS A 424 -1.60 45.62 -7.26
C LYS A 424 -2.42 44.66 -6.41
N THR A 425 -3.47 45.18 -5.78
CA THR A 425 -4.43 44.36 -5.05
C THR A 425 -5.18 43.47 -6.03
N ILE A 426 -5.59 43.95 -7.21
CA ILE A 426 -6.22 43.15 -8.25
C ILE A 426 -5.29 42.07 -8.80
N LEU A 427 -3.99 42.30 -9.00
CA LEU A 427 -3.07 41.26 -9.48
C LEU A 427 -2.75 40.22 -8.39
N SER A 428 -2.61 40.65 -7.12
CA SER A 428 -2.48 39.72 -6.00
C SER A 428 -3.79 38.97 -5.74
N VAL A 429 -4.94 39.62 -5.93
CA VAL A 429 -6.29 39.05 -5.90
C VAL A 429 -6.51 38.15 -7.11
N LEU A 430 -5.97 38.43 -8.29
CA LEU A 430 -6.06 37.58 -9.49
C LEU A 430 -5.24 36.30 -9.32
N LEU A 431 -4.00 36.42 -8.85
CA LEU A 431 -3.16 35.28 -8.51
C LEU A 431 -3.77 34.42 -7.38
N SER A 432 -4.36 35.06 -6.36
CA SER A 432 -5.08 34.33 -5.31
C SER A 432 -6.45 33.82 -5.77
N SER A 433 -7.12 34.49 -6.72
CA SER A 433 -8.42 34.11 -7.27
C SER A 433 -8.35 33.03 -8.34
N ILE A 434 -7.24 32.85 -9.05
CA ILE A 434 -6.94 31.62 -9.79
C ILE A 434 -6.86 30.45 -8.80
N GLY A 435 -6.32 30.70 -7.61
CA GLY A 435 -6.41 29.80 -6.46
C GLY A 435 -7.84 29.61 -5.93
N VAL A 436 -8.67 30.65 -5.90
CA VAL A 436 -10.10 30.58 -5.49
C VAL A 436 -10.97 29.86 -6.53
N ILE A 437 -10.76 30.07 -7.83
CA ILE A 437 -11.45 29.37 -8.92
C ILE A 437 -11.05 27.89 -8.91
N GLY A 438 -9.76 27.58 -8.65
CA GLY A 438 -9.31 26.24 -8.30
C GLY A 438 -10.03 25.70 -7.07
N LEU A 439 -10.13 26.47 -5.99
CA LEU A 439 -10.86 26.11 -4.77
C LEU A 439 -12.36 25.87 -5.03
N VAL A 440 -13.03 26.60 -5.92
CA VAL A 440 -14.46 26.43 -6.24
C VAL A 440 -14.69 25.18 -7.08
N ALA A 441 -13.87 24.94 -8.12
CA ALA A 441 -13.94 23.71 -8.91
C ALA A 441 -13.65 22.46 -8.07
N LEU A 442 -12.73 22.57 -7.09
CA LEU A 442 -12.37 21.50 -6.16
C LEU A 442 -13.35 21.37 -5.00
N ASN A 443 -13.98 22.46 -4.56
CA ASN A 443 -15.08 22.46 -3.61
C ASN A 443 -16.27 21.71 -4.18
N ASN A 444 -16.54 21.75 -5.49
CA ASN A 444 -17.61 20.93 -6.10
C ASN A 444 -17.28 19.42 -6.06
N LYS A 445 -16.03 19.02 -6.30
CA LYS A 445 -15.55 17.62 -6.16
C LYS A 445 -15.50 17.17 -4.70
N TYR A 446 -15.11 18.06 -3.78
CA TYR A 446 -15.11 17.86 -2.34
C TYR A 446 -16.52 17.83 -1.75
N ILE A 447 -17.47 18.67 -2.21
CA ILE A 447 -18.88 18.66 -1.82
C ILE A 447 -19.54 17.37 -2.31
N ALA A 448 -19.25 16.90 -3.52
CA ALA A 448 -19.70 15.57 -3.97
C ALA A 448 -19.22 14.45 -3.03
N THR A 449 -17.95 14.51 -2.61
CA THR A 449 -17.36 13.56 -1.66
C THR A 449 -17.87 13.76 -0.21
N LYS A 450 -18.14 15.00 0.19
CA LYS A 450 -18.61 15.40 1.52
C LYS A 450 -20.10 15.12 1.69
N ASN A 451 -20.91 15.22 0.64
CA ASN A 451 -22.32 14.80 0.66
C ASN A 451 -22.41 13.27 0.79
N TYR A 452 -21.44 12.55 0.25
CA TYR A 452 -21.27 11.12 0.50
C TYR A 452 -20.84 10.84 1.96
N ILE A 453 -19.89 11.61 2.50
CA ILE A 453 -19.42 11.53 3.90
C ILE A 453 -20.47 12.00 4.93
N LYS A 454 -21.32 12.99 4.60
CA LYS A 454 -22.35 13.55 5.50
C LYS A 454 -23.41 12.52 5.90
N LYS A 455 -23.54 11.42 5.16
CA LYS A 455 -24.35 10.27 5.56
C LYS A 455 -23.77 9.53 6.77
N GLU A 456 -22.50 9.74 7.16
CA GLU A 456 -21.89 9.12 8.35
C GLU A 456 -20.96 10.07 9.15
N PRO A 457 -21.36 10.51 10.37
CA PRO A 457 -20.74 11.68 11.01
C PRO A 457 -19.46 11.44 11.83
N SER A 458 -19.08 10.21 12.17
CA SER A 458 -18.05 9.97 13.19
C SER A 458 -16.63 9.83 12.59
N ASN A 459 -15.86 10.93 12.67
CA ASN A 459 -14.40 11.04 12.44
C ASN A 459 -13.87 11.23 11.00
N SER A 460 -14.72 11.55 10.03
CA SER A 460 -14.36 11.62 8.61
C SER A 460 -13.64 12.90 8.14
N LYS A 461 -13.58 13.96 8.96
CA LYS A 461 -13.08 15.29 8.52
C LYS A 461 -11.57 15.39 8.30
N TYR A 462 -10.75 14.44 8.75
CA TYR A 462 -9.31 14.70 8.92
C TYR A 462 -8.32 14.10 7.90
N PHE A 463 -8.69 13.24 6.94
CA PHE A 463 -7.65 12.55 6.13
C PHE A 463 -8.01 12.28 4.66
N ILE A 464 -8.53 13.30 3.97
CA ILE A 464 -8.72 13.26 2.52
C ILE A 464 -7.35 13.28 1.84
N GLY A 465 -6.91 12.13 1.30
CA GLY A 465 -5.62 11.96 0.62
C GLY A 465 -4.68 10.91 1.24
N ASN A 466 -5.03 10.26 2.35
CA ASN A 466 -4.27 9.11 2.87
C ASN A 466 -4.86 7.79 2.34
N PRO A 467 -4.13 7.01 1.53
CA PRO A 467 -4.59 5.72 1.00
C PRO A 467 -5.09 4.75 2.08
N ASN A 468 -4.44 4.67 3.24
CA ASN A 468 -4.89 3.75 4.31
C ASN A 468 -6.25 4.16 4.88
N PHE A 469 -6.47 5.47 5.04
CA PHE A 469 -7.74 5.98 5.55
C PHE A 469 -8.87 5.79 4.54
N GLU A 470 -8.61 6.08 3.26
CA GLU A 470 -9.56 5.84 2.17
C GLU A 470 -9.93 4.36 2.05
N PHE A 471 -8.96 3.46 2.25
CA PHE A 471 -9.23 2.03 2.31
C PHE A 471 -10.10 1.65 3.51
N ASP A 472 -9.80 2.15 4.70
CA ASP A 472 -10.57 1.86 5.90
C ASP A 472 -12.01 2.42 5.80
N LEU A 473 -12.19 3.58 5.18
CA LEU A 473 -13.51 4.12 4.82
C LEU A 473 -14.24 3.20 3.84
N GLY A 474 -13.58 2.78 2.76
CA GLY A 474 -14.14 1.85 1.79
C GLY A 474 -14.56 0.53 2.44
N LYS A 475 -13.75 0.00 3.35
CA LYS A 475 -14.06 -1.21 4.12
C LYS A 475 -15.27 -1.05 5.04
N ARG A 476 -15.41 0.11 5.71
CA ARG A 476 -16.59 0.40 6.56
C ARG A 476 -17.86 0.49 5.72
N SER A 477 -17.82 1.26 4.63
CA SER A 477 -18.93 1.40 3.69
C SER A 477 -19.34 0.04 3.09
N PHE A 478 -18.34 -0.79 2.76
CA PHE A 478 -18.56 -2.16 2.30
C PHE A 478 -19.28 -3.03 3.36
N ASN A 479 -18.88 -2.91 4.63
CA ASN A 479 -19.49 -3.66 5.74
C ASN A 479 -20.90 -3.15 6.11
N GLN A 480 -21.21 -1.88 5.89
CA GLN A 480 -22.51 -1.26 6.16
C GLN A 480 -23.56 -1.50 5.05
N GLY A 481 -23.17 -2.17 3.96
CA GLY A 481 -24.10 -2.59 2.90
C GLY A 481 -23.82 -1.97 1.53
N ASP A 482 -23.09 -0.85 1.44
CA ASP A 482 -22.67 -0.27 0.16
C ASP A 482 -21.40 -0.95 -0.38
N LYS A 483 -21.57 -2.21 -0.78
CA LYS A 483 -20.47 -3.06 -1.25
C LYS A 483 -19.78 -2.51 -2.49
N LYS A 484 -20.53 -1.89 -3.41
CA LYS A 484 -19.99 -1.40 -4.69
C LYS A 484 -19.06 -0.21 -4.47
N ASN A 485 -19.55 0.84 -3.80
CA ASN A 485 -18.72 2.03 -3.59
C ASN A 485 -17.62 1.77 -2.57
N GLY A 486 -17.89 0.96 -1.54
CA GLY A 486 -16.87 0.52 -0.59
C GLY A 486 -15.69 -0.17 -1.28
N LEU A 487 -15.96 -1.06 -2.24
CA LEU A 487 -14.93 -1.71 -3.04
C LEU A 487 -14.16 -0.70 -3.93
N ILE A 488 -14.85 0.22 -4.61
CA ILE A 488 -14.23 1.27 -5.42
C ILE A 488 -13.26 2.12 -4.59
N HIS A 489 -13.64 2.51 -3.38
CA HIS A 489 -12.77 3.26 -2.48
C HIS A 489 -11.52 2.46 -2.07
N MET A 490 -11.67 1.17 -1.76
CA MET A 490 -10.54 0.30 -1.44
C MET A 490 -9.61 0.08 -2.66
N GLU A 491 -10.16 -0.08 -3.86
CA GLU A 491 -9.40 -0.18 -5.12
C GLU A 491 -8.64 1.13 -5.42
N ASN A 492 -9.31 2.29 -5.32
CA ASN A 492 -8.68 3.60 -5.54
C ASN A 492 -7.57 3.89 -4.53
N ALA A 493 -7.77 3.52 -3.27
CA ALA A 493 -6.74 3.60 -2.24
C ALA A 493 -5.51 2.76 -2.60
N PHE A 494 -5.72 1.54 -3.12
CA PHE A 494 -4.63 0.73 -3.61
C PHE A 494 -3.92 1.38 -4.80
N ILE A 495 -4.64 1.83 -5.84
CA ILE A 495 -4.04 2.45 -7.05
C ILE A 495 -3.16 3.67 -6.69
N LYS A 496 -3.55 4.47 -5.70
CA LYS A 496 -2.79 5.67 -5.27
C LYS A 496 -1.41 5.35 -4.69
N SER A 497 -1.29 4.23 -3.98
CA SER A 497 -0.06 3.88 -3.26
C SER A 497 0.69 2.70 -3.87
N SER A 498 -0.04 1.74 -4.43
CA SER A 498 0.36 0.38 -4.74
C SER A 498 1.06 -0.29 -3.55
N TYR A 499 0.59 -0.02 -2.32
CA TYR A 499 1.21 -0.55 -1.11
C TYR A 499 0.87 -2.04 -0.90
N PRO A 500 1.85 -2.95 -0.78
CA PRO A 500 1.61 -4.40 -0.73
C PRO A 500 0.69 -4.84 0.41
N LYS A 501 0.85 -4.26 1.61
CA LYS A 501 -0.02 -4.60 2.75
C LYS A 501 -1.47 -4.20 2.53
N LEU A 502 -1.70 -3.10 1.81
CA LEU A 502 -3.04 -2.64 1.45
C LEU A 502 -3.68 -3.61 0.44
N ASN A 503 -2.91 -4.05 -0.55
CA ASN A 503 -3.35 -5.05 -1.51
C ASN A 503 -3.68 -6.40 -0.86
N ARG A 504 -2.91 -6.83 0.16
CA ARG A 504 -3.26 -8.04 0.94
C ARG A 504 -4.63 -7.95 1.59
N LYS A 505 -4.99 -6.78 2.14
CA LYS A 505 -6.33 -6.53 2.65
C LYS A 505 -7.36 -6.54 1.52
N LEU A 506 -7.03 -6.02 0.34
CA LEU A 506 -7.93 -6.05 -0.82
C LEU A 506 -8.18 -7.47 -1.34
N ILE A 507 -7.15 -8.32 -1.38
CA ILE A 507 -7.23 -9.74 -1.77
C ILE A 507 -8.21 -10.50 -0.87
N SER A 508 -8.20 -10.25 0.44
CA SER A 508 -9.15 -10.92 1.35
C SER A 508 -10.59 -10.48 1.11
N ILE A 509 -10.81 -9.21 0.73
CA ILE A 509 -12.13 -8.73 0.30
C ILE A 509 -12.56 -9.36 -1.02
N TYR A 510 -11.68 -9.42 -2.04
CA TYR A 510 -11.99 -10.10 -3.30
C TYR A 510 -12.35 -11.57 -3.09
N THR A 511 -11.62 -12.25 -2.20
CA THR A 511 -11.87 -13.66 -1.86
C THR A 511 -13.22 -13.82 -1.14
N SER A 512 -13.59 -12.91 -0.24
CA SER A 512 -14.84 -12.99 0.52
C SER A 512 -16.09 -12.75 -0.35
N ILE A 513 -15.97 -11.95 -1.41
CA ILE A 513 -17.05 -11.74 -2.39
C ILE A 513 -17.05 -12.75 -3.54
N GLY A 514 -16.13 -13.72 -3.54
CA GLY A 514 -16.02 -14.75 -4.59
C GLY A 514 -15.40 -14.26 -5.90
N ASN A 515 -14.75 -13.10 -5.93
CA ASN A 515 -14.02 -12.60 -7.10
C ASN A 515 -12.59 -13.16 -7.13
N TYR A 516 -12.48 -14.47 -7.38
CA TYR A 516 -11.19 -15.17 -7.37
C TYR A 516 -10.23 -14.69 -8.47
N LYS A 517 -10.74 -14.19 -9.60
CA LYS A 517 -9.92 -13.64 -10.68
C LYS A 517 -9.13 -12.42 -10.22
N LYS A 518 -9.82 -11.41 -9.67
CA LYS A 518 -9.14 -10.22 -9.12
C LYS A 518 -8.25 -10.55 -7.93
N ALA A 519 -8.64 -11.52 -7.10
CA ALA A 519 -7.79 -11.98 -5.99
C ALA A 519 -6.46 -12.56 -6.50
N GLU A 520 -6.51 -13.39 -7.54
CA GLU A 520 -5.32 -13.97 -8.19
C GLU A 520 -4.44 -12.89 -8.85
N GLU A 521 -5.04 -11.97 -9.63
CA GLU A 521 -4.31 -10.84 -10.25
C GLU A 521 -3.61 -9.98 -9.19
N SER A 522 -4.28 -9.65 -8.09
CA SER A 522 -3.66 -8.90 -6.98
C SER A 522 -2.55 -9.67 -6.27
N LEU A 523 -2.64 -11.01 -6.17
CA LEU A 523 -1.59 -11.84 -5.58
C LEU A 523 -0.34 -11.85 -6.46
N GLN A 524 -0.50 -11.98 -7.78
CA GLN A 524 0.59 -11.87 -8.74
C GLN A 524 1.23 -10.48 -8.68
N LEU A 525 0.42 -9.42 -8.67
CA LEU A 525 0.90 -8.05 -8.53
C LEU A 525 1.74 -7.86 -7.27
N ASN A 526 1.35 -8.45 -6.13
CA ASN A 526 2.14 -8.41 -4.90
C ASN A 526 3.51 -9.09 -5.01
N ILE A 527 3.63 -10.13 -5.84
CA ILE A 527 4.94 -10.74 -6.14
C ILE A 527 5.81 -9.73 -6.88
N GLY A 528 5.30 -9.06 -7.91
CA GLY A 528 6.04 -8.01 -8.62
C GLY A 528 6.37 -6.79 -7.73
N LEU A 529 5.49 -6.43 -6.80
CA LEU A 529 5.69 -5.28 -5.90
C LEU A 529 6.82 -5.50 -4.89
N GLU A 530 7.01 -6.73 -4.42
CA GLU A 530 8.06 -7.14 -3.46
C GLU A 530 8.75 -8.45 -3.94
N PRO A 531 9.50 -8.42 -5.06
CA PRO A 531 9.93 -9.64 -5.77
C PRO A 531 10.96 -10.47 -5.02
N TYR A 532 11.73 -9.87 -4.10
CA TYR A 532 12.68 -10.59 -3.25
C TYR A 532 12.04 -11.18 -1.99
N ARG A 533 10.79 -10.83 -1.66
CA ARG A 533 10.13 -11.34 -0.45
C ARG A 533 9.46 -12.68 -0.71
N PHE A 534 9.57 -13.57 0.27
CA PHE A 534 8.92 -14.89 0.24
C PHE A 534 7.41 -14.79 0.53
N GLN A 535 6.99 -13.83 1.36
CA GLN A 535 5.59 -13.71 1.82
C GLN A 535 4.57 -13.58 0.67
N PRO A 536 4.75 -12.72 -0.36
CA PRO A 536 3.81 -12.65 -1.49
C PRO A 536 3.61 -14.00 -2.21
N ARG A 537 4.68 -14.77 -2.43
CA ARG A 537 4.61 -16.09 -3.07
C ARG A 537 3.89 -17.11 -2.17
N MET A 538 4.17 -17.07 -0.87
CA MET A 538 3.47 -17.91 0.11
C MET A 538 1.96 -17.59 0.19
N ASP A 539 1.59 -16.31 0.15
CA ASP A 539 0.18 -15.90 0.11
C ASP A 539 -0.50 -16.45 -1.16
N TYR A 540 0.19 -16.42 -2.30
CA TYR A 540 -0.33 -16.96 -3.55
C TYR A 540 -0.44 -18.49 -3.53
N LEU A 541 0.58 -19.19 -3.03
CA LEU A 541 0.54 -20.65 -2.88
C LEU A 541 -0.64 -21.10 -2.02
N LYS A 542 -0.85 -20.45 -0.87
CA LYS A 542 -2.00 -20.75 0.02
C LYS A 542 -3.35 -20.50 -0.67
N PHE A 543 -3.44 -19.47 -1.50
CA PHE A 543 -4.64 -19.22 -2.31
C PHE A 543 -4.87 -20.32 -3.37
N LEU A 544 -3.82 -20.77 -4.05
CA LEU A 544 -3.88 -21.83 -5.06
C LEU A 544 -4.24 -23.19 -4.46
N ILE A 545 -3.81 -23.47 -3.23
CA ILE A 545 -4.22 -24.66 -2.47
C ILE A 545 -5.72 -24.62 -2.21
N ARG A 546 -6.26 -23.48 -1.74
CA ARG A 546 -7.70 -23.32 -1.48
C ARG A 546 -8.57 -23.41 -2.74
N THR A 547 -8.04 -22.99 -3.89
CA THR A 547 -8.75 -23.01 -5.19
C THR A 547 -8.48 -24.27 -6.02
N ASN A 548 -7.66 -25.19 -5.50
CA ASN A 548 -7.29 -26.47 -6.11
C ASN A 548 -6.67 -26.39 -7.52
N ASN A 549 -5.86 -25.35 -7.79
CA ASN A 549 -5.13 -25.21 -9.06
C ASN A 549 -3.73 -25.86 -8.98
N VAL A 550 -3.68 -27.19 -9.10
CA VAL A 550 -2.48 -28.01 -8.86
C VAL A 550 -1.27 -27.61 -9.71
N ASN A 551 -1.46 -27.29 -11.00
CA ASN A 551 -0.33 -26.94 -11.88
C ASN A 551 0.38 -25.67 -11.40
N LYS A 552 -0.39 -24.62 -11.08
CA LYS A 552 0.18 -23.38 -10.54
C LYS A 552 0.74 -23.54 -9.14
N GLN A 553 0.21 -24.46 -8.32
CA GLN A 553 0.78 -24.73 -6.99
C GLN A 553 2.23 -25.20 -7.09
N ILE A 554 2.53 -26.13 -8.02
CA ILE A 554 3.89 -26.63 -8.23
C ILE A 554 4.80 -25.49 -8.70
N GLU A 555 4.36 -24.71 -9.69
CA GLU A 555 5.12 -23.57 -10.23
C GLU A 555 5.48 -22.55 -9.14
N ILE A 556 4.49 -22.12 -8.35
CA ILE A 556 4.73 -21.14 -7.29
C ILE A 556 5.55 -21.74 -6.14
N ALA A 557 5.31 -23.00 -5.76
CA ALA A 557 6.14 -23.68 -4.77
C ALA A 557 7.60 -23.77 -5.22
N GLN A 558 7.86 -24.10 -6.49
CA GLN A 558 9.21 -24.14 -7.04
C GLN A 558 9.85 -22.74 -7.00
N SER A 559 9.10 -21.70 -7.37
CA SER A 559 9.58 -20.32 -7.29
C SER A 559 9.94 -19.85 -5.86
N ILE A 560 9.40 -20.49 -4.81
CA ILE A 560 9.72 -20.22 -3.41
C ILE A 560 11.03 -20.91 -3.02
N ILE A 561 11.24 -22.14 -3.49
CA ILE A 561 12.46 -22.91 -3.22
C ILE A 561 13.66 -22.25 -3.91
N ASP A 562 13.49 -21.86 -5.17
CA ASP A 562 14.55 -21.28 -6.02
C ASP A 562 14.90 -19.84 -5.62
N LEU A 563 14.02 -19.15 -4.89
CA LEU A 563 14.27 -17.78 -4.49
C LEU A 563 15.50 -17.69 -3.56
N PRO A 564 16.52 -16.88 -3.92
CA PRO A 564 17.67 -16.67 -3.06
C PRO A 564 17.30 -15.96 -1.75
N ILE A 565 18.09 -16.20 -0.69
CA ILE A 565 17.85 -15.65 0.64
C ILE A 565 18.65 -14.37 0.80
N LYS A 566 17.98 -13.22 0.94
CA LYS A 566 18.63 -11.93 1.23
C LYS A 566 19.06 -11.81 2.69
N ILE A 567 18.15 -12.14 3.61
CA ILE A 567 18.37 -12.09 5.07
C ILE A 567 17.87 -13.42 5.64
N PRO A 568 18.76 -14.27 6.20
CA PRO A 568 18.37 -15.54 6.80
C PRO A 568 17.35 -15.36 7.94
N SER A 569 16.38 -16.27 8.04
CA SER A 569 15.42 -16.34 9.15
C SER A 569 14.70 -17.69 9.17
N ASP A 570 14.28 -18.15 10.35
CA ASP A 570 13.56 -19.42 10.53
C ASP A 570 12.25 -19.46 9.72
N THR A 571 11.62 -18.30 9.55
CA THR A 571 10.41 -18.15 8.73
C THR A 571 10.66 -18.52 7.27
N ILE A 572 11.83 -18.16 6.71
CA ILE A 572 12.19 -18.49 5.33
C ILE A 572 12.41 -20.00 5.17
N GLN A 573 13.09 -20.63 6.13
CA GLN A 573 13.26 -22.09 6.11
C GLN A 573 11.92 -22.81 6.18
N THR A 574 11.02 -22.32 7.04
CA THR A 574 9.64 -22.83 7.14
C THR A 574 8.90 -22.73 5.81
N PHE A 575 9.03 -21.60 5.10
CA PHE A 575 8.41 -21.39 3.79
C PHE A 575 8.98 -22.33 2.71
N LYS A 576 10.30 -22.50 2.64
CA LYS A 576 10.93 -23.44 1.70
C LYS A 576 10.51 -24.89 1.99
N ASN A 577 10.54 -25.31 3.26
CA ASN A 577 10.11 -26.65 3.67
C ASN A 577 8.64 -26.90 3.31
N TYR A 578 7.76 -25.91 3.55
CA TYR A 578 6.35 -26.00 3.17
C TYR A 578 6.18 -26.14 1.66
N ALA A 579 6.90 -25.34 0.86
CA ALA A 579 6.85 -25.42 -0.60
C ALA A 579 7.33 -26.79 -1.11
N SER A 580 8.44 -27.33 -0.57
CA SER A 580 8.93 -28.67 -0.91
C SER A 580 7.90 -29.76 -0.62
N LYS A 581 7.25 -29.73 0.56
CA LYS A 581 6.16 -30.66 0.90
C LYS A 581 5.00 -30.59 -0.11
N ILE A 582 4.64 -29.39 -0.57
CA ILE A 582 3.58 -29.22 -1.59
C ILE A 582 4.00 -29.80 -2.95
N ILE A 583 5.25 -29.62 -3.37
CA ILE A 583 5.74 -30.24 -4.61
C ILE A 583 5.75 -31.76 -4.46
N GLU A 584 6.30 -32.30 -3.39
CA GLU A 584 6.36 -33.74 -3.15
C GLU A 584 4.97 -34.38 -3.13
N SER A 585 4.03 -33.78 -2.40
CA SER A 585 2.63 -34.25 -2.38
C SER A 585 2.03 -34.21 -3.78
N ASN A 586 2.13 -33.09 -4.50
CA ASN A 586 1.57 -32.96 -5.84
C ASN A 586 2.23 -33.87 -6.87
N LEU A 587 3.54 -34.14 -6.77
CA LEU A 587 4.27 -35.10 -7.61
C LEU A 587 3.91 -36.55 -7.25
N LYS A 588 3.78 -36.88 -5.96
CA LYS A 588 3.21 -38.17 -5.50
C LYS A 588 1.78 -38.33 -6.04
N HIS A 589 0.99 -37.27 -6.12
CA HIS A 589 -0.34 -37.27 -6.76
C HIS A 589 -0.30 -37.42 -8.28
N LYS A 590 0.65 -36.78 -8.96
CA LYS A 590 0.83 -36.88 -10.42
C LYS A 590 1.34 -38.26 -10.82
N ASN A 591 2.20 -38.89 -10.01
CA ASN A 591 2.65 -40.27 -10.19
C ASN A 591 1.57 -41.30 -9.76
N ARG A 592 0.69 -40.96 -8.80
CA ARG A 592 -0.52 -41.75 -8.46
C ARG A 592 -1.68 -41.60 -9.46
N LYS A 593 -1.59 -40.70 -10.45
CA LYS A 593 -2.53 -40.71 -11.59
C LYS A 593 -2.40 -41.95 -12.47
N GLY A 594 -1.39 -42.79 -12.24
CA GLY A 594 -1.48 -44.23 -12.50
C GLY A 594 -2.37 -44.94 -11.47
N SER A 595 -3.67 -45.01 -11.73
CA SER A 595 -4.58 -46.10 -11.28
C SER A 595 -5.03 -46.22 -9.81
N ILE A 596 -5.31 -45.14 -9.08
CA ILE A 596 -6.14 -45.25 -7.85
C ILE A 596 -7.57 -44.79 -8.15
N GLN A 597 -8.40 -45.69 -8.71
CA GLN A 597 -9.82 -45.48 -8.95
C GLN A 597 -10.64 -46.48 -8.12
N GLY A 598 -11.47 -46.00 -7.20
CA GLY A 598 -12.46 -46.83 -6.53
C GLY A 598 -13.53 -47.31 -7.51
N THR A 599 -14.10 -48.48 -7.22
CA THR A 599 -15.09 -49.14 -8.09
C THR A 599 -16.50 -48.79 -7.65
N LEU A 600 -17.33 -48.28 -8.57
CA LEU A 600 -18.76 -48.13 -8.36
C LEU A 600 -19.50 -49.34 -8.93
N SER A 601 -20.27 -50.05 -8.11
CA SER A 601 -21.02 -51.22 -8.57
C SER A 601 -22.08 -50.84 -9.61
N ARG A 602 -22.42 -51.78 -10.50
CA ARG A 602 -23.71 -51.75 -11.20
C ARG A 602 -24.85 -51.64 -10.18
N THR A 603 -25.98 -51.09 -10.61
CA THR A 603 -27.16 -50.92 -9.74
C THR A 603 -27.66 -52.28 -9.27
N LYS A 604 -27.77 -52.43 -7.95
CA LYS A 604 -28.23 -53.64 -7.26
C LYS A 604 -29.64 -53.45 -6.73
N LYS A 605 -30.31 -54.56 -6.46
CA LYS A 605 -31.68 -54.60 -5.96
C LYS A 605 -31.69 -55.14 -4.52
N ILE A 606 -32.58 -54.61 -3.69
CA ILE A 606 -32.94 -55.18 -2.40
C ILE A 606 -34.46 -55.29 -2.28
N LYS A 607 -34.95 -56.52 -2.11
CA LYS A 607 -36.38 -56.79 -1.85
C LYS A 607 -36.64 -56.56 -0.36
N SER A 608 -37.54 -55.63 -0.05
CA SER A 608 -38.00 -55.33 1.30
C SER A 608 -39.34 -56.01 1.54
N LYS A 609 -39.43 -56.80 2.62
CA LYS A 609 -40.72 -57.33 3.08
C LYS A 609 -41.51 -56.24 3.79
N ILE A 610 -40.82 -55.39 4.56
CA ILE A 610 -41.41 -54.30 5.34
C ILE A 610 -42.11 -53.27 4.44
N LEU A 611 -41.44 -52.84 3.37
CA LEU A 611 -42.00 -51.85 2.44
C LEU A 611 -42.85 -52.47 1.33
N ASN A 612 -42.87 -53.81 1.22
CA ASN A 612 -43.41 -54.56 0.09
C ASN A 612 -42.94 -54.00 -1.27
N LYS A 613 -41.64 -53.71 -1.39
CA LYS A 613 -41.01 -53.05 -2.55
C LYS A 613 -39.62 -53.60 -2.83
N THR A 614 -39.12 -53.39 -4.05
CA THR A 614 -37.72 -53.65 -4.36
C THR A 614 -36.98 -52.36 -4.64
N LEU A 615 -36.10 -51.95 -3.73
CA LEU A 615 -35.33 -50.71 -3.86
C LEU A 615 -34.01 -50.94 -4.58
N LEU A 616 -33.49 -49.87 -5.18
CA LEU A 616 -32.23 -49.87 -5.92
C LEU A 616 -31.13 -49.22 -5.09
N TYR A 617 -29.91 -49.76 -5.20
CA TYR A 617 -28.75 -49.13 -4.59
C TYR A 617 -27.45 -49.42 -5.36
N ASN A 618 -26.48 -48.54 -5.19
CA ASN A 618 -25.12 -48.71 -5.71
C ASN A 618 -24.13 -48.67 -4.54
N VAL A 619 -22.99 -49.34 -4.71
CA VAL A 619 -21.92 -49.36 -3.69
C VAL A 619 -20.63 -48.90 -4.33
N TYR A 620 -20.02 -47.88 -3.74
CA TYR A 620 -18.65 -47.48 -4.00
C TYR A 620 -17.73 -48.25 -3.06
N LEU A 621 -16.75 -48.92 -3.64
CA LEU A 621 -15.63 -49.53 -2.92
C LEU A 621 -14.36 -48.73 -3.21
N PRO A 622 -13.55 -48.40 -2.19
CA PRO A 622 -12.22 -47.87 -2.44
C PRO A 622 -11.37 -48.95 -3.14
N PRO A 623 -10.22 -48.57 -3.72
CA PRO A 623 -9.27 -49.50 -4.32
C PRO A 623 -9.01 -50.73 -3.43
N ALA A 624 -8.89 -51.93 -4.02
CA ALA A 624 -8.79 -53.18 -3.26
C ALA A 624 -7.63 -53.19 -2.26
N ASN A 625 -6.49 -52.59 -2.61
CA ASN A 625 -5.32 -52.45 -1.74
C ASN A 625 -5.54 -51.49 -0.53
N LYS A 626 -6.68 -50.79 -0.46
CA LYS A 626 -7.09 -49.95 0.67
C LYS A 626 -8.10 -50.64 1.60
N ILE A 627 -8.53 -51.85 1.28
CA ILE A 627 -9.44 -52.64 2.10
C ILE A 627 -8.61 -53.65 2.89
N THR A 628 -8.07 -53.21 4.02
CA THR A 628 -7.27 -54.05 4.92
C THR A 628 -8.11 -54.62 6.07
N GLU A 629 -9.26 -54.02 6.34
CA GLU A 629 -10.18 -54.38 7.43
C GLU A 629 -11.62 -54.00 7.05
N LYS A 630 -12.57 -54.23 7.96
CA LYS A 630 -13.95 -53.74 7.81
C LYS A 630 -13.97 -52.22 7.89
N LEU A 631 -14.35 -51.56 6.78
CA LEU A 631 -14.27 -50.11 6.63
C LEU A 631 -15.50 -49.37 7.16
N PRO A 632 -15.36 -48.10 7.55
CA PRO A 632 -16.50 -47.23 7.81
C PRO A 632 -17.40 -47.09 6.58
N VAL A 633 -18.68 -46.82 6.84
CA VAL A 633 -19.70 -46.74 5.78
C VAL A 633 -20.56 -45.49 5.90
N ILE A 634 -20.77 -44.83 4.77
CA ILE A 634 -21.75 -43.75 4.63
C ILE A 634 -22.91 -44.20 3.76
N TYR A 635 -24.12 -44.12 4.30
CA TYR A 635 -25.34 -44.35 3.56
C TYR A 635 -25.89 -43.02 3.04
N ILE A 636 -26.19 -42.97 1.74
CA ILE A 636 -26.53 -41.74 1.04
C ILE A 636 -27.91 -41.91 0.41
N ASN A 637 -28.88 -41.17 0.94
CA ASN A 637 -30.22 -41.03 0.35
C ASN A 637 -30.11 -40.22 -0.95
N ASP A 638 -31.01 -40.46 -1.92
CA ASP A 638 -30.96 -39.83 -3.26
C ASP A 638 -29.71 -40.23 -4.07
N GLY A 639 -29.33 -41.52 -3.97
CA GLY A 639 -28.10 -42.09 -4.48
C GLY A 639 -27.71 -41.69 -5.90
N PHE A 640 -28.63 -41.85 -6.87
CA PHE A 640 -28.43 -41.46 -8.27
C PHE A 640 -27.95 -40.02 -8.42
N ASN A 641 -28.57 -39.09 -7.67
CA ASN A 641 -28.26 -37.68 -7.81
C ASN A 641 -26.91 -37.33 -7.18
N TYR A 642 -26.53 -37.97 -6.07
CA TYR A 642 -25.18 -37.82 -5.50
C TYR A 642 -24.10 -38.36 -6.45
N ILE A 643 -24.34 -39.49 -7.10
CA ILE A 643 -23.43 -40.04 -8.10
C ILE A 643 -23.30 -39.09 -9.31
N ARG A 644 -24.43 -38.70 -9.91
CA ARG A 644 -24.44 -37.94 -11.17
C ARG A 644 -24.13 -36.46 -10.99
N HIS A 645 -24.86 -35.79 -10.10
CA HIS A 645 -24.77 -34.34 -9.89
C HIS A 645 -23.76 -33.99 -8.80
N GLY A 646 -23.73 -34.76 -7.71
CA GLY A 646 -22.71 -34.62 -6.66
C GLY A 646 -21.31 -35.04 -7.11
N LYS A 647 -21.20 -35.92 -8.11
CA LYS A 647 -19.92 -36.56 -8.51
C LYS A 647 -19.19 -37.18 -7.32
N THR A 648 -19.94 -37.75 -6.37
CA THR A 648 -19.42 -38.20 -5.07
C THR A 648 -18.29 -39.23 -5.22
N GLN A 649 -18.34 -40.13 -6.20
CA GLN A 649 -17.25 -41.07 -6.49
C GLN A 649 -15.91 -40.35 -6.69
N LYS A 650 -15.89 -39.29 -7.52
CA LYS A 650 -14.66 -38.53 -7.77
C LYS A 650 -14.16 -37.81 -6.52
N VAL A 651 -15.08 -37.35 -5.67
CA VAL A 651 -14.73 -36.70 -4.40
C VAL A 651 -14.12 -37.73 -3.44
N LEU A 652 -14.71 -38.91 -3.32
CA LEU A 652 -14.20 -40.01 -2.49
C LEU A 652 -12.82 -40.47 -2.97
N ASP A 653 -12.67 -40.76 -4.26
CA ASP A 653 -11.38 -41.13 -4.87
C ASP A 653 -10.31 -40.09 -4.57
N SER A 654 -10.64 -38.81 -4.76
CA SER A 654 -9.77 -37.69 -4.44
C SER A 654 -9.38 -37.73 -2.95
N LEU A 655 -10.33 -37.59 -2.02
CA LEU A 655 -10.03 -37.46 -0.60
C LEU A 655 -9.27 -38.67 -0.03
N ILE A 656 -9.61 -39.89 -0.45
CA ILE A 656 -8.91 -41.11 -0.04
C ILE A 656 -7.49 -41.13 -0.61
N SER A 657 -7.31 -40.74 -1.88
CA SER A 657 -5.97 -40.67 -2.49
C SER A 657 -5.07 -39.61 -1.84
N TYR A 658 -5.65 -38.49 -1.39
CA TYR A 658 -4.98 -37.39 -0.67
C TYR A 658 -4.74 -37.71 0.80
N GLY A 659 -5.27 -38.82 1.32
CA GLY A 659 -5.19 -39.14 2.75
C GLY A 659 -5.88 -38.09 3.62
N ALA A 660 -6.87 -37.39 3.07
CA ALA A 660 -7.69 -36.41 3.78
C ALA A 660 -8.79 -37.10 4.60
N ILE A 661 -9.18 -38.31 4.21
CA ILE A 661 -10.07 -39.19 4.96
C ILE A 661 -9.54 -40.62 4.97
N LYS A 662 -9.90 -41.40 6.00
CA LYS A 662 -9.70 -42.86 5.97
C LYS A 662 -10.49 -43.49 4.81
N PRO A 663 -10.04 -44.62 4.22
CA PRO A 663 -10.84 -45.35 3.24
C PRO A 663 -12.23 -45.68 3.80
N ILE A 664 -13.29 -45.39 3.05
CA ILE A 664 -14.67 -45.68 3.43
C ILE A 664 -15.43 -46.33 2.27
N ILE A 665 -16.53 -47.01 2.60
CA ILE A 665 -17.53 -47.51 1.64
C ILE A 665 -18.69 -46.52 1.60
N ALA A 666 -19.20 -46.21 0.40
CA ALA A 666 -20.40 -45.39 0.24
C ALA A 666 -21.53 -46.18 -0.41
N VAL A 667 -22.69 -46.21 0.24
CA VAL A 667 -23.89 -46.92 -0.21
C VAL A 667 -24.94 -45.91 -0.64
N PHE A 668 -25.24 -45.87 -1.93
CA PHE A 668 -26.15 -44.92 -2.56
C PHE A 668 -27.52 -45.57 -2.72
N LEU A 669 -28.49 -45.19 -1.89
CA LEU A 669 -29.86 -45.71 -1.95
C LEU A 669 -30.73 -44.82 -2.85
N GLU A 670 -31.39 -45.43 -3.83
CA GLU A 670 -32.35 -44.72 -4.67
C GLU A 670 -33.78 -44.88 -4.12
N PRO A 671 -34.54 -43.78 -3.99
CA PRO A 671 -35.93 -43.84 -3.58
C PRO A 671 -36.86 -44.18 -4.78
N LYS A 672 -36.60 -45.31 -5.44
CA LYS A 672 -37.36 -45.81 -6.59
C LYS A 672 -37.65 -47.29 -6.46
N ASP A 673 -38.81 -47.71 -6.95
CA ASP A 673 -39.16 -49.12 -7.05
C ASP A 673 -38.57 -49.72 -8.34
N ALA A 674 -37.88 -50.85 -8.23
CA ALA A 674 -37.22 -51.54 -9.33
C ALA A 674 -38.19 -52.01 -10.42
N PHE A 675 -39.46 -52.22 -10.07
CA PHE A 675 -40.50 -52.66 -11.00
C PHE A 675 -41.26 -51.49 -11.66
N ASN A 676 -41.07 -50.26 -11.19
CA ASN A 676 -41.67 -49.07 -11.79
C ASN A 676 -40.74 -47.85 -11.66
N LEU A 677 -39.70 -47.81 -12.50
CA LEU A 677 -38.64 -46.78 -12.47
C LEU A 677 -39.14 -45.35 -12.75
N LYS A 678 -40.34 -45.22 -13.34
CA LYS A 678 -41.02 -43.93 -13.60
C LYS A 678 -41.74 -43.41 -12.36
N ASN A 679 -42.14 -44.28 -11.44
CA ASN A 679 -42.84 -43.90 -10.22
C ASN A 679 -41.84 -43.43 -9.14
N ASN A 680 -41.89 -42.15 -8.80
CA ASN A 680 -41.04 -41.56 -7.77
C ASN A 680 -41.67 -41.75 -6.39
N ILE A 681 -41.25 -42.78 -5.67
CA ILE A 681 -41.75 -43.10 -4.32
C ILE A 681 -41.02 -42.34 -3.20
N ARG A 682 -40.19 -41.34 -3.54
CA ARG A 682 -39.37 -40.57 -2.59
C ARG A 682 -40.14 -39.93 -1.46
N GLN A 683 -41.31 -39.37 -1.73
CA GLN A 683 -42.13 -38.77 -0.67
C GLN A 683 -42.64 -39.85 0.28
N ASN A 684 -43.17 -40.96 -0.26
CA ASN A 684 -43.67 -42.09 0.54
C ASN A 684 -42.60 -42.68 1.46
N LEU A 685 -41.34 -42.71 1.03
CA LEU A 685 -40.23 -43.24 1.83
C LEU A 685 -39.68 -42.23 2.84
N PHE A 686 -39.51 -40.96 2.45
CA PHE A 686 -38.69 -40.01 3.22
C PHE A 686 -39.47 -39.13 4.20
N LEU A 687 -40.78 -38.97 4.03
CA LEU A 687 -41.59 -38.09 4.85
C LEU A 687 -42.02 -38.77 6.16
N CYS A 688 -41.08 -38.88 7.11
CA CYS A 688 -41.32 -39.39 8.46
C CYS A 688 -42.01 -40.75 8.56
N ASN A 689 -41.62 -41.65 7.65
CA ASN A 689 -42.14 -43.00 7.56
C ASN A 689 -41.37 -43.95 8.50
N SER A 690 -42.08 -44.56 9.47
CA SER A 690 -41.53 -45.56 10.39
C SER A 690 -41.11 -46.85 9.70
N ASP A 691 -41.87 -47.30 8.69
CA ASP A 691 -41.57 -48.52 7.93
C ASP A 691 -40.27 -48.37 7.15
N PHE A 692 -39.95 -47.13 6.73
CA PHE A 692 -38.66 -46.84 6.12
C PHE A 692 -37.50 -46.94 7.11
N VAL A 693 -37.70 -46.54 8.37
CA VAL A 693 -36.71 -46.73 9.45
C VAL A 693 -36.50 -48.23 9.72
N ASP A 694 -37.58 -48.98 9.79
CA ASP A 694 -37.56 -50.43 10.01
C ASP A 694 -36.90 -51.17 8.85
N PHE A 695 -37.22 -50.83 7.60
CA PHE A 695 -36.47 -51.31 6.42
C PHE A 695 -34.98 -51.02 6.55
N PHE A 696 -34.63 -49.78 6.89
CA PHE A 696 -33.23 -49.36 6.92
C PHE A 696 -32.43 -50.15 7.95
N THR A 697 -33.00 -50.36 9.14
CA THR A 697 -32.34 -50.96 10.30
C THR A 697 -32.41 -52.49 10.32
N LYS A 698 -33.55 -53.08 9.94
CA LYS A 698 -33.79 -54.53 10.00
C LYS A 698 -33.44 -55.27 8.70
N GLU A 699 -33.50 -54.60 7.55
CA GLU A 699 -33.26 -55.24 6.25
C GLU A 699 -32.02 -54.67 5.54
N PHE A 700 -31.90 -53.34 5.39
CA PHE A 700 -30.89 -52.75 4.51
C PHE A 700 -29.47 -52.80 5.10
N ILE A 701 -29.25 -52.27 6.31
CA ILE A 701 -27.94 -52.30 6.98
C ILE A 701 -27.41 -53.73 7.11
N PRO A 702 -28.15 -54.71 7.68
CA PRO A 702 -27.66 -56.08 7.81
C PRO A 702 -27.30 -56.71 6.46
N SER A 703 -28.04 -56.37 5.41
CA SER A 703 -27.78 -56.89 4.07
C SER A 703 -26.53 -56.30 3.40
N ILE A 704 -26.15 -55.07 3.75
CA ILE A 704 -24.87 -54.48 3.34
C ILE A 704 -23.72 -55.09 4.15
N GLU A 705 -23.89 -55.21 5.47
CA GLU A 705 -22.89 -55.79 6.39
C GLU A 705 -22.54 -57.25 6.06
N LYS A 706 -23.49 -58.03 5.53
CA LYS A 706 -23.25 -59.40 5.06
C LYS A 706 -22.50 -59.48 3.72
N ARG A 707 -22.63 -58.45 2.86
CA ARG A 707 -22.17 -58.50 1.45
C ARG A 707 -20.89 -57.71 1.18
N TYR A 708 -20.52 -56.80 2.07
CA TYR A 708 -19.37 -55.91 1.90
C TYR A 708 -18.56 -55.82 3.19
N PRO A 709 -17.24 -55.52 3.10
CA PRO A 709 -16.38 -55.39 4.27
C PRO A 709 -16.62 -54.05 4.97
N VAL A 710 -17.81 -53.87 5.55
CA VAL A 710 -18.20 -52.68 6.31
C VAL A 710 -18.16 -52.96 7.81
N SER A 711 -17.81 -51.95 8.62
CA SER A 711 -17.86 -52.00 10.08
C SER A 711 -19.31 -52.09 10.56
N ASN A 712 -19.57 -52.97 11.53
CA ASN A 712 -20.86 -53.11 12.19
C ASN A 712 -20.97 -52.19 13.43
N HIS A 713 -19.94 -51.42 13.77
CA HIS A 713 -19.99 -50.48 14.88
C HIS A 713 -20.73 -49.20 14.50
N LYS A 714 -21.60 -48.70 15.40
CA LYS A 714 -22.33 -47.44 15.17
C LYS A 714 -21.39 -46.25 14.94
N ASN A 715 -20.21 -46.28 15.57
CA ASN A 715 -19.20 -45.22 15.52
C ASN A 715 -18.53 -45.08 14.15
N ASP A 716 -18.74 -46.03 13.24
CA ASP A 716 -18.23 -46.01 11.87
C ASP A 716 -19.33 -45.82 10.82
N ARG A 717 -20.56 -45.53 11.25
CA ARG A 717 -21.73 -45.40 10.39
C ARG A 717 -22.20 -43.96 10.27
N ALA A 718 -22.30 -43.50 9.03
CA ALA A 718 -22.82 -42.20 8.65
C ALA A 718 -24.08 -42.31 7.79
N ILE A 719 -24.97 -41.32 7.90
CA ILE A 719 -26.10 -41.13 6.99
C ILE A 719 -26.11 -39.70 6.44
N LEU A 720 -26.35 -39.58 5.14
CA LEU A 720 -26.37 -38.31 4.40
C LEU A 720 -27.62 -38.22 3.52
N GLY A 721 -28.23 -37.05 3.47
CA GLY A 721 -29.28 -36.78 2.50
C GLY A 721 -29.51 -35.30 2.26
N VAL A 722 -30.23 -35.01 1.17
CA VAL A 722 -30.53 -33.66 0.70
C VAL A 722 -32.03 -33.42 0.66
N SER A 723 -32.52 -32.23 1.04
CA SER A 723 -33.96 -31.91 1.00
C SER A 723 -34.77 -32.92 1.82
N PHE A 724 -35.76 -33.61 1.25
CA PHE A 724 -36.45 -34.72 1.93
C PHE A 724 -35.51 -35.85 2.35
N GLY A 725 -34.41 -36.11 1.63
CA GLY A 725 -33.40 -37.07 2.06
C GLY A 725 -32.68 -36.63 3.33
N GLY A 726 -32.52 -35.32 3.54
CA GLY A 726 -31.97 -34.74 4.78
C GLY A 726 -32.95 -34.86 5.95
N LEU A 727 -34.25 -34.64 5.71
CA LEU A 727 -35.31 -34.97 6.66
C LEU A 727 -35.29 -36.46 7.04
N ALA A 728 -35.20 -37.36 6.05
CA ALA A 728 -35.15 -38.79 6.29
C ALA A 728 -33.92 -39.20 7.11
N ALA A 729 -32.75 -38.62 6.82
CA ALA A 729 -31.53 -38.85 7.60
C ALA A 729 -31.71 -38.46 9.08
N ALA A 730 -32.30 -37.29 9.34
CA ALA A 730 -32.63 -36.85 10.69
C ALA A 730 -33.67 -37.76 11.36
N TYR A 731 -34.73 -38.14 10.65
CA TYR A 731 -35.80 -38.96 11.19
C TYR A 731 -35.33 -40.36 11.56
N ILE A 732 -34.56 -41.02 10.68
CA ILE A 732 -33.93 -42.32 10.96
C ILE A 732 -33.01 -42.22 12.16
N ALA A 733 -32.13 -41.22 12.22
CA ALA A 733 -31.22 -41.05 13.36
C ALA A 733 -31.97 -40.86 14.68
N ASN A 734 -33.08 -40.10 14.68
CA ASN A 734 -33.88 -39.88 15.87
C ASN A 734 -34.65 -41.13 16.32
N LYS A 735 -35.21 -41.92 15.38
CA LYS A 735 -35.99 -43.13 15.68
C LYS A 735 -35.12 -44.37 15.96
N ALA A 736 -33.92 -44.43 15.38
CA ALA A 736 -32.98 -45.53 15.53
C ALA A 736 -31.59 -45.06 16.02
N PRO A 737 -31.49 -44.43 17.21
CA PRO A 737 -30.30 -43.71 17.66
C PRO A 737 -29.06 -44.58 17.89
N ASN A 738 -29.20 -45.90 17.93
CA ASN A 738 -28.10 -46.84 18.13
C ASN A 738 -27.40 -47.26 16.82
N HIS A 739 -27.85 -46.77 15.65
CA HIS A 739 -27.35 -47.24 14.35
C HIS A 739 -26.35 -46.29 13.66
N PHE A 740 -26.34 -45.00 14.03
CA PHE A 740 -25.49 -43.99 13.38
C PHE A 740 -24.79 -43.11 14.40
N LYS A 741 -23.54 -42.77 14.11
CA LYS A 741 -22.78 -41.74 14.82
C LYS A 741 -22.76 -40.42 14.06
N TYR A 742 -22.67 -40.48 12.74
CA TYR A 742 -22.53 -39.28 11.89
C TYR A 742 -23.80 -39.01 11.07
N ILE A 743 -24.31 -37.78 11.12
CA ILE A 743 -25.57 -37.39 10.44
C ILE A 743 -25.33 -36.12 9.65
N ALA A 744 -25.45 -36.17 8.32
CA ALA A 744 -25.35 -35.01 7.45
C ALA A 744 -26.69 -34.67 6.77
N MET A 745 -27.07 -33.40 6.86
CA MET A 745 -28.32 -32.86 6.35
C MET A 745 -28.02 -31.66 5.45
N GLN A 746 -28.24 -31.81 4.14
CA GLN A 746 -28.12 -30.70 3.19
C GLN A 746 -29.49 -30.13 2.85
N SER A 747 -29.72 -28.85 3.16
CA SER A 747 -30.98 -28.12 2.99
C SER A 747 -32.22 -28.96 3.38
N PRO A 748 -32.28 -29.53 4.60
CA PRO A 748 -33.32 -30.48 4.97
C PRO A 748 -34.72 -29.82 4.97
N ALA A 749 -35.66 -30.46 4.29
CA ALA A 749 -37.03 -29.97 4.19
C ALA A 749 -37.89 -30.54 5.32
N PHE A 750 -37.87 -29.90 6.50
CA PHE A 750 -38.57 -30.38 7.69
C PHE A 750 -40.09 -30.12 7.72
N HIS A 751 -40.61 -29.20 6.90
CA HIS A 751 -42.02 -28.79 6.92
C HIS A 751 -43.06 -29.92 6.87
N PRO A 752 -42.85 -31.06 6.16
CA PRO A 752 -43.85 -32.14 6.13
C PRO A 752 -43.92 -32.93 7.44
N CYS A 753 -42.97 -32.73 8.35
CA CYS A 753 -42.85 -33.48 9.58
C CYS A 753 -42.50 -32.56 10.75
N ARG A 754 -43.47 -31.74 11.16
CA ARG A 754 -43.28 -30.73 12.22
C ARG A 754 -42.88 -31.34 13.57
N ASP A 755 -43.32 -32.56 13.86
CA ASP A 755 -42.97 -33.26 15.12
C ASP A 755 -41.48 -33.61 15.24
N ILE A 756 -40.70 -33.51 14.17
CA ILE A 756 -39.25 -33.75 14.25
C ILE A 756 -38.55 -32.73 15.16
N TYR A 757 -38.96 -31.46 15.13
CA TYR A 757 -38.42 -30.43 16.02
C TYR A 757 -38.74 -30.77 17.48
N ARG A 758 -40.00 -31.14 17.77
CA ARG A 758 -40.43 -31.55 19.11
C ARG A 758 -39.67 -32.78 19.57
N SER A 759 -39.46 -33.76 18.70
CA SER A 759 -38.73 -34.99 19.03
C SER A 759 -37.28 -34.71 19.41
N TYR A 760 -36.54 -33.93 18.61
CA TYR A 760 -35.15 -33.56 18.94
C TYR A 760 -35.07 -32.67 20.20
N ASN A 761 -36.09 -31.86 20.47
CA ASN A 761 -36.14 -31.01 21.66
C ASN A 761 -36.51 -31.77 22.95
N THR A 762 -37.34 -32.81 22.87
CA THR A 762 -37.84 -33.54 24.05
C THR A 762 -37.01 -34.79 24.36
N ASN A 763 -36.57 -35.52 23.33
CA ASN A 763 -35.80 -36.74 23.53
C ASN A 763 -34.46 -36.48 24.25
N PRO A 764 -33.93 -37.48 24.99
CA PRO A 764 -32.59 -37.41 25.55
C PRO A 764 -31.55 -37.18 24.46
N LYS A 765 -30.54 -36.35 24.77
CA LYS A 765 -29.42 -36.07 23.86
C LYS A 765 -28.72 -37.38 23.49
N ARG A 766 -28.52 -37.61 22.19
CA ARG A 766 -27.80 -38.77 21.68
C ARG A 766 -26.36 -38.41 21.31
N ASN A 767 -25.48 -39.41 21.27
CA ASN A 767 -24.06 -39.20 20.94
C ASN A 767 -23.85 -39.08 19.42
N PHE A 768 -24.39 -38.01 18.81
CA PHE A 768 -24.29 -37.74 17.38
C PHE A 768 -23.24 -36.66 17.08
N LYS A 769 -22.54 -36.82 15.96
CA LYS A 769 -21.76 -35.78 15.30
C LYS A 769 -22.46 -35.40 14.01
N MET A 770 -22.86 -34.13 13.90
CA MET A 770 -23.84 -33.69 12.91
C MET A 770 -23.29 -32.60 12.01
N PHE A 771 -23.63 -32.66 10.73
CA PHE A 771 -23.37 -31.59 9.77
C PHE A 771 -24.69 -31.12 9.19
N MET A 772 -24.91 -29.81 9.16
CA MET A 772 -26.12 -29.22 8.60
C MET A 772 -25.79 -28.03 7.72
N SER A 773 -26.32 -27.99 6.50
CA SER A 773 -26.12 -26.86 5.59
C SER A 773 -27.42 -26.34 5.00
N TYR A 774 -27.45 -25.05 4.68
CA TYR A 774 -28.59 -24.38 4.05
C TYR A 774 -28.18 -23.06 3.37
N GLY A 775 -28.97 -22.61 2.40
CA GLY A 775 -28.79 -21.36 1.68
C GLY A 775 -29.73 -20.24 2.14
N THR A 776 -29.34 -18.99 1.89
CA THR A 776 -30.11 -17.77 2.25
C THR A 776 -30.92 -17.20 1.08
N GLY A 777 -30.83 -17.83 -0.10
CA GLY A 777 -31.67 -17.52 -1.25
C GLY A 777 -33.03 -18.22 -1.17
N LYS A 778 -33.51 -18.75 -2.30
CA LYS A 778 -34.69 -19.63 -2.36
C LYS A 778 -34.31 -21.03 -1.87
N ASP A 779 -34.18 -21.20 -0.56
CA ASP A 779 -33.84 -22.46 0.10
C ASP A 779 -34.59 -22.64 1.45
N THR A 780 -34.12 -23.54 2.33
CA THR A 780 -34.82 -24.00 3.54
C THR A 780 -34.53 -23.20 4.82
N GLU A 781 -33.85 -22.05 4.76
CA GLU A 781 -33.39 -21.27 5.94
C GLU A 781 -34.41 -21.12 7.08
N LYS A 782 -35.67 -20.80 6.76
CA LYS A 782 -36.76 -20.64 7.76
C LYS A 782 -37.03 -21.93 8.56
N GLN A 783 -36.79 -23.09 7.96
CA GLN A 783 -36.95 -24.41 8.59
C GLN A 783 -35.66 -24.85 9.30
N ASP A 784 -34.51 -24.43 8.79
CA ASP A 784 -33.21 -24.88 9.30
C ASP A 784 -32.84 -24.21 10.64
N ILE A 785 -33.09 -22.90 10.76
CA ILE A 785 -32.74 -22.12 11.95
C ILE A 785 -33.36 -22.71 13.23
N PRO A 786 -34.67 -23.04 13.29
CA PRO A 786 -35.25 -23.66 14.48
C PRO A 786 -34.60 -24.99 14.88
N MET A 787 -34.26 -25.85 13.91
CA MET A 787 -33.60 -27.13 14.20
C MET A 787 -32.19 -26.90 14.75
N ILE A 788 -31.43 -26.01 14.12
CA ILE A 788 -30.07 -25.66 14.56
C ILE A 788 -30.09 -25.14 16.00
N ASN A 789 -31.06 -24.28 16.34
CA ASN A 789 -31.21 -23.76 17.69
C ASN A 789 -31.49 -24.89 18.71
N ILE A 790 -32.36 -25.84 18.37
CA ILE A 790 -32.65 -27.01 19.22
C ILE A 790 -31.38 -27.84 19.44
N LEU A 791 -30.64 -28.14 18.36
CA LEU A 791 -29.44 -28.97 18.42
C LEU A 791 -28.31 -28.29 19.22
N ASN A 792 -28.10 -26.98 19.02
CA ASN A 792 -27.12 -26.20 19.79
C ASN A 792 -27.51 -26.12 21.27
N LYS A 793 -28.79 -25.86 21.59
CA LYS A 793 -29.28 -25.80 22.98
C LYS A 793 -29.11 -27.14 23.71
N LYS A 794 -29.25 -28.26 23.00
CA LYS A 794 -28.99 -29.62 23.52
C LYS A 794 -27.49 -29.98 23.56
N GLY A 795 -26.62 -29.12 23.03
CA GLY A 795 -25.17 -29.30 23.02
C GLY A 795 -24.67 -30.41 22.10
N TYR A 796 -25.36 -30.72 21.00
CA TYR A 796 -24.87 -31.69 20.00
C TYR A 796 -23.54 -31.22 19.38
N GLU A 797 -22.67 -32.15 19.00
CA GLU A 797 -21.48 -31.84 18.19
C GLU A 797 -21.96 -31.52 16.77
N LEU A 798 -22.20 -30.23 16.48
CA LEU A 798 -22.85 -29.77 15.25
C LEU A 798 -21.96 -28.78 14.48
N LYS A 799 -21.72 -29.07 13.19
CA LYS A 799 -21.14 -28.12 12.24
C LYS A 799 -22.22 -27.57 11.32
N VAL A 800 -22.38 -26.25 11.30
CA VAL A 800 -23.38 -25.55 10.47
C VAL A 800 -22.71 -24.80 9.33
N ARG A 801 -23.24 -24.96 8.10
CA ARG A 801 -22.83 -24.20 6.91
C ARG A 801 -23.99 -23.41 6.31
N ARG A 802 -24.02 -22.11 6.59
CA ARG A 802 -24.90 -21.13 5.96
C ARG A 802 -24.26 -20.61 4.67
N ILE A 803 -25.00 -20.63 3.56
CA ILE A 803 -24.49 -20.29 2.22
C ILE A 803 -25.19 -19.03 1.72
N GLU A 804 -24.47 -17.91 1.71
CA GLU A 804 -25.03 -16.64 1.30
C GLU A 804 -25.47 -16.67 -0.18
N GLY A 805 -26.74 -16.34 -0.45
CA GLY A 805 -27.34 -16.41 -1.78
C GLY A 805 -27.50 -17.83 -2.34
N GLY A 806 -27.26 -18.87 -1.53
CA GLY A 806 -27.46 -20.27 -1.92
C GLY A 806 -28.94 -20.56 -2.17
N ASN A 807 -29.25 -21.13 -3.34
CA ASN A 807 -30.59 -21.63 -3.69
C ASN A 807 -30.64 -23.16 -3.57
N HIS A 808 -31.84 -23.73 -3.51
CA HIS A 808 -32.10 -25.18 -3.42
C HIS A 808 -31.67 -25.95 -4.70
N LYS A 809 -30.36 -26.05 -4.97
CA LYS A 809 -29.80 -26.58 -6.23
C LYS A 809 -28.52 -27.40 -6.01
N TRP A 810 -28.28 -28.38 -6.89
CA TRP A 810 -27.10 -29.27 -6.85
C TRP A 810 -25.74 -28.58 -6.94
N ASN A 811 -25.64 -27.44 -7.61
CA ASN A 811 -24.39 -26.66 -7.68
C ASN A 811 -23.98 -26.07 -6.32
N VAL A 812 -24.92 -25.99 -5.38
CA VAL A 812 -24.68 -25.59 -3.99
C VAL A 812 -24.29 -26.81 -3.16
N TRP A 813 -25.11 -27.87 -3.14
CA TRP A 813 -24.86 -29.07 -2.33
C TRP A 813 -23.57 -29.82 -2.70
N LYS A 814 -23.25 -29.89 -3.99
CA LYS A 814 -22.04 -30.56 -4.47
C LYS A 814 -20.76 -30.01 -3.82
N LYS A 815 -20.69 -28.70 -3.58
CA LYS A 815 -19.51 -28.01 -3.06
C LYS A 815 -19.22 -28.28 -1.57
N GLN A 816 -20.04 -29.10 -0.93
CA GLN A 816 -19.97 -29.37 0.50
C GLN A 816 -19.68 -30.84 0.80
N ILE A 817 -19.73 -31.71 -0.21
CA ILE A 817 -19.58 -33.16 -0.05
C ILE A 817 -18.19 -33.48 0.52
N ASP A 818 -17.16 -32.78 0.05
CA ASP A 818 -15.80 -32.90 0.56
C ASP A 818 -15.70 -32.51 2.03
N GLU A 819 -16.27 -31.37 2.40
CA GLU A 819 -16.28 -30.90 3.78
C GLU A 819 -17.03 -31.86 4.72
N ILE A 820 -18.18 -32.41 4.29
CA ILE A 820 -18.95 -33.39 5.06
C ILE A 820 -18.10 -34.64 5.33
N LEU A 821 -17.47 -35.16 4.28
CA LEU A 821 -16.65 -36.38 4.35
C LEU A 821 -15.43 -36.17 5.26
N ILE A 822 -14.74 -35.04 5.11
CA ILE A 822 -13.60 -34.69 5.99
C ILE A 822 -14.09 -34.58 7.43
N TYR A 823 -15.14 -33.81 7.71
CA TYR A 823 -15.62 -33.61 9.07
C TYR A 823 -15.96 -34.90 9.83
N PHE A 824 -16.41 -35.95 9.12
CA PHE A 824 -16.73 -37.25 9.71
C PHE A 824 -15.58 -38.24 9.73
N PHE A 825 -14.72 -38.24 8.70
CA PHE A 825 -13.75 -39.31 8.47
C PHE A 825 -12.30 -38.83 8.34
N GLU A 826 -12.01 -37.58 8.70
CA GLU A 826 -10.65 -37.02 8.70
C GLU A 826 -9.66 -37.94 9.41
N THR A 827 -8.55 -38.20 8.71
CA THR A 827 -7.36 -38.79 9.28
C THR A 827 -6.64 -37.69 10.06
N LYS A 828 -6.37 -37.91 11.35
CA LYS A 828 -5.48 -37.02 12.12
C LYS A 828 -4.11 -37.01 11.44
N ILE A 829 -3.90 -36.08 10.53
CA ILE A 829 -2.57 -35.75 10.04
C ILE A 829 -1.89 -35.08 11.23
N LEU A 830 -0.82 -35.72 11.72
CA LEU A 830 0.01 -35.26 12.83
C LEU A 830 0.23 -33.74 12.74
N ASP A 831 -0.26 -33.02 13.75
CA ASP A 831 0.12 -31.65 14.05
C ASP A 831 1.63 -31.63 14.36
N HIS A 832 2.47 -31.41 13.34
CA HIS A 832 3.90 -31.12 13.47
C HIS A 832 4.38 -30.08 12.45
#